data_AF-A0A356SAN1-F1
#
_entry.id   AF-A0A356SAN1-F1
#
_cell.length_a   1.000
_cell.length_b   1.000
_cell.length_c   1.000
_cell.angle_alpha   90.00
_cell.angle_beta   90.00
_cell.angle_gamma   90.00
#
_symmetry.space_group_name_H-M   'P 1'
#
loop_
_entity.id
_entity.type
_entity.pdbx_description
1 polymer ?
#
loop_
_entity_poly.entity_id
_entity_poly.type
_entity_poly.pdbx_seq_one_letter_code
_entity_poly.pdbx_strand_id
1 'polypeptide(L)'
;MQYTEPNLFTAFAEGNVDFAYGISPLLFLVLVGLIVAGVWLTYLKTTRPLSPPWKAFLVGLRSSVLVLLLFCLLRPVITTLQVSPQETYLGVIIDDSQSMAITDMAGERSRQDALRENFFGAGVIDDLAENFQIRSFRFDKQTERIAGEDGLTEAGTASSISQALDYVDGQLNGLPLGGLILLTDGSDNSEIDPLIKARDFGNRQIPVFTVGVGQEQIPQDIGIVDVKAAKTVLEGSVFNISVGLSHQGYEGQEVRMAVLDGDQEVTSEVITLGAEGITRRYELELTPERKEAIVYELEVELQSGEIIEQNNEYRFLVDNSEKEPLDILYIEGHPRNEYKFIRRAVEDDPSLRLATYLQTGPEKYYRQGIESPTELSSGFPRSREELYQYESLILGDIEESFFNADQLQMIEDFVAERGGGFLMSGMIDEGFISTPIADVLPVTLIEESFLPSHLRGGIRRGTQATGELFFPRLTNNGEFSPLLRLAADDSENDILWRQLTELQGVYVTGRIKPGATVLMEHPLLQYQNQALPLLATQRFGSGRSVALTTASTWRWQMMMPSADESHETLWRQLLRWLAVSAPERVTIDFDREFYNVGDEVNITATVLDMEYEPDNDATLWMQTNNPLDIVTDSPMEWDIEEDGVYRASFVVEEEGVYDLLVDVASAAGEGASGASEKRAAFVVTPSLREYNNAAMDGGLLARIAEASGGTYFNVDGIDALADTVEFTPNAFSQEVQIDLWDQPWLLALLISLLCLDWVARRLKGLS
;
A
#
# COMPACT_ATOMS: atom_id res chain seq x y z
N MET A 1 0.30 -51.35 1.63
CA MET A 1 0.19 -52.82 1.84
C MET A 1 -1.09 -53.33 1.16
N GLN A 2 -1.07 -54.50 0.51
CA GLN A 2 -2.26 -55.07 -0.14
C GLN A 2 -3.44 -55.19 0.85
N TYR A 3 -4.62 -54.79 0.39
CA TYR A 3 -5.93 -54.93 1.06
C TYR A 3 -6.13 -56.36 1.58
N THR A 4 -5.66 -56.64 2.79
CA THR A 4 -5.99 -57.87 3.50
C THR A 4 -7.27 -57.59 4.28
N GLU A 5 -8.36 -58.27 3.92
CA GLU A 5 -9.53 -58.35 4.78
C GLU A 5 -9.06 -58.57 6.22
N PRO A 6 -9.49 -57.75 7.19
CA PRO A 6 -9.00 -57.81 8.56
C PRO A 6 -9.19 -59.23 9.08
N ASN A 7 -8.07 -59.92 9.33
CA ASN A 7 -8.12 -61.22 9.96
C ASN A 7 -8.71 -61.03 11.36
N LEU A 8 -9.55 -61.97 11.80
CA LEU A 8 -10.22 -61.92 13.10
C LEU A 8 -9.24 -61.66 14.27
N PHE A 9 -7.97 -62.08 14.12
CA PHE A 9 -6.89 -61.84 15.07
C PHE A 9 -6.39 -60.40 15.14
N THR A 10 -6.31 -59.67 14.01
CA THR A 10 -5.89 -58.26 14.01
C THR A 10 -7.02 -57.38 14.56
N ALA A 11 -8.27 -57.70 14.18
CA ALA A 11 -9.46 -57.04 14.72
C ALA A 11 -9.54 -57.15 16.25
N PHE A 12 -9.19 -58.31 16.85
CA PHE A 12 -9.14 -58.47 18.31
C PHE A 12 -8.02 -57.69 19.01
N ALA A 13 -6.94 -57.35 18.30
CA ALA A 13 -5.80 -56.63 18.88
C ALA A 13 -6.05 -55.12 18.93
N GLU A 14 -6.77 -54.59 17.94
CA GLU A 14 -6.93 -53.14 17.72
C GLU A 14 -8.36 -52.64 17.96
N GLY A 15 -9.36 -53.54 17.92
CA GLY A 15 -10.78 -53.18 18.01
C GLY A 15 -11.38 -53.32 19.41
N ASN A 16 -12.48 -52.60 19.64
CA ASN A 16 -13.30 -52.77 20.83
C ASN A 16 -14.38 -53.83 20.58
N VAL A 17 -14.58 -54.73 21.54
CA VAL A 17 -15.64 -55.75 21.50
C VAL A 17 -16.91 -55.17 22.12
N ASP A 18 -17.95 -55.05 21.32
CA ASP A 18 -19.27 -54.63 21.76
C ASP A 18 -20.36 -55.57 21.25
N PHE A 19 -21.59 -55.39 21.73
CA PHE A 19 -22.76 -56.06 21.17
C PHE A 19 -23.49 -55.08 20.25
N ALA A 20 -23.86 -55.51 19.04
CA ALA A 20 -24.52 -54.63 18.05
C ALA A 20 -25.81 -53.97 18.58
N TYR A 21 -26.45 -54.58 19.59
CA TYR A 21 -27.65 -54.06 20.23
C TYR A 21 -27.37 -53.16 21.45
N GLY A 22 -26.12 -52.76 21.71
CA GLY A 22 -25.73 -51.88 22.83
C GLY A 22 -25.89 -52.51 24.22
N ILE A 23 -25.83 -53.84 24.31
CA ILE A 23 -26.00 -54.57 25.57
C ILE A 23 -24.70 -54.54 26.36
N SER A 24 -24.76 -54.06 27.61
CA SER A 24 -23.57 -54.08 28.48
C SER A 24 -23.07 -55.52 28.75
N PRO A 25 -21.74 -55.74 28.84
CA PRO A 25 -21.17 -57.04 29.20
C PRO A 25 -21.69 -57.60 30.53
N LEU A 26 -22.08 -56.72 31.46
CA LEU A 26 -22.64 -57.11 32.75
C LEU A 26 -24.04 -57.75 32.60
N LEU A 27 -24.89 -57.19 31.72
CA LEU A 27 -26.20 -57.78 31.41
C LEU A 27 -26.04 -59.16 30.74
N PHE A 28 -25.06 -59.31 29.84
CA PHE A 28 -24.74 -60.59 29.23
C PHE A 28 -24.40 -61.65 30.29
N LEU A 29 -23.54 -61.33 31.27
CA LEU A 29 -23.19 -62.25 32.36
C LEU A 29 -24.40 -62.62 33.23
N VAL A 30 -25.31 -61.67 33.50
CA VAL A 30 -26.56 -61.93 34.23
C VAL A 30 -27.43 -62.93 33.45
N LEU A 31 -27.60 -62.74 32.13
CA LEU A 31 -28.36 -63.65 31.28
C LEU A 31 -27.75 -65.05 31.22
N VAL A 32 -26.42 -65.15 31.14
CA VAL A 32 -25.69 -66.43 31.24
C VAL A 32 -25.98 -67.12 32.58
N GLY A 33 -25.92 -66.37 33.69
CA GLY A 33 -26.25 -66.90 35.02
C GLY A 33 -27.69 -67.41 35.12
N LEU A 34 -28.66 -66.69 34.55
CA LEU A 34 -30.07 -67.11 34.50
C LEU A 34 -30.27 -68.37 33.65
N ILE A 35 -29.58 -68.49 32.51
CA ILE A 35 -29.61 -69.70 31.67
C ILE A 35 -29.08 -70.91 32.45
N VAL A 36 -27.90 -70.79 33.06
CA VAL A 36 -27.28 -71.89 33.82
C VAL A 36 -28.15 -72.30 35.00
N ALA A 37 -28.68 -71.33 35.76
CA ALA A 37 -29.59 -71.60 36.88
C ALA A 37 -30.90 -72.25 36.40
N GLY A 38 -31.48 -71.77 35.31
CA GLY A 38 -32.69 -72.33 34.70
C GLY A 38 -32.49 -73.77 34.25
N VAL A 39 -31.40 -74.05 33.53
CA VAL A 39 -31.04 -75.42 33.13
C VAL A 39 -30.82 -76.29 34.37
N TRP A 40 -30.04 -75.83 35.36
CA TRP A 40 -29.82 -76.56 36.61
C TRP A 40 -31.14 -76.96 37.30
N LEU A 41 -32.09 -76.02 37.41
CA LEU A 41 -33.42 -76.27 37.98
C LEU A 41 -34.19 -77.36 37.21
N THR A 42 -34.12 -77.39 35.88
CA THR A 42 -34.78 -78.45 35.08
C THR A 42 -34.21 -79.84 35.34
N TYR A 43 -32.91 -79.94 35.66
CA TYR A 43 -32.24 -81.21 35.98
C TYR A 43 -32.33 -81.62 37.47
N LEU A 44 -32.98 -80.81 38.31
CA LEU A 44 -33.35 -81.22 39.68
C LEU A 44 -34.40 -82.34 39.68
N LYS A 45 -35.36 -82.30 38.75
CA LYS A 45 -36.41 -83.31 38.59
C LYS A 45 -36.22 -84.08 37.28
N THR A 46 -35.51 -85.21 37.35
CA THR A 46 -35.28 -86.09 36.19
C THR A 46 -36.22 -87.30 36.22
N THR A 47 -36.71 -87.74 35.06
CA THR A 47 -37.60 -88.91 34.91
C THR A 47 -36.95 -90.23 35.31
N ARG A 48 -35.61 -90.28 35.38
CA ARG A 48 -34.80 -91.41 35.86
C ARG A 48 -33.73 -90.93 36.86
N PRO A 49 -33.31 -91.78 37.82
CA PRO A 49 -32.21 -91.46 38.73
C PRO A 49 -30.88 -91.43 37.96
N LEU A 50 -30.27 -90.25 37.85
CA LEU A 50 -28.95 -90.04 37.29
C LEU A 50 -27.95 -89.74 38.41
N SER A 51 -26.73 -90.25 38.29
CA SER A 51 -25.64 -89.91 39.20
C SER A 51 -25.30 -88.41 39.12
N PRO A 52 -24.87 -87.76 40.22
CA PRO A 52 -24.47 -86.36 40.24
C PRO A 52 -23.51 -85.90 39.11
N PRO A 53 -22.44 -86.63 38.74
CA PRO A 53 -21.54 -86.19 37.67
C PRO A 53 -22.21 -86.14 36.29
N TRP A 54 -23.14 -87.06 36.01
CA TRP A 54 -23.91 -87.05 34.76
C TRP A 54 -24.91 -85.90 34.69
N LYS A 55 -25.49 -85.49 35.84
CA LYS A 55 -26.33 -84.29 35.90
C LYS A 55 -25.51 -83.02 35.66
N ALA A 56 -24.35 -82.89 36.31
CA ALA A 56 -23.45 -81.76 36.09
C ALA A 56 -22.99 -81.69 34.62
N PHE A 57 -22.65 -82.83 34.01
CA PHE A 57 -22.29 -82.91 32.61
C PHE A 57 -23.40 -82.45 31.66
N LEU A 58 -24.63 -82.95 31.83
CA LEU A 58 -25.77 -82.57 30.98
C LEU A 58 -26.20 -81.11 31.21
N VAL A 59 -26.13 -80.60 32.45
CA VAL A 59 -26.37 -79.19 32.74
C VAL A 59 -25.31 -78.33 32.07
N GLY A 60 -24.03 -78.67 32.19
CA GLY A 60 -22.93 -77.96 31.54
C GLY A 60 -23.13 -77.91 30.03
N LEU A 61 -23.36 -79.08 29.42
CA LEU A 61 -23.54 -79.21 27.97
C LEU A 61 -24.74 -78.42 27.45
N ARG A 62 -25.90 -78.53 28.12
CA ARG A 62 -27.12 -77.81 27.72
C ARG A 62 -27.01 -76.31 27.96
N SER A 63 -26.33 -75.90 29.04
CA SER A 63 -26.05 -74.49 29.30
C SER A 63 -25.09 -73.92 28.25
N SER A 64 -24.04 -74.65 27.86
CA SER A 64 -23.13 -74.23 26.80
C SER A 64 -23.85 -74.00 25.47
N VAL A 65 -24.78 -74.88 25.09
CA VAL A 65 -25.61 -74.69 23.87
C VAL A 65 -26.44 -73.42 23.96
N LEU A 66 -27.13 -73.18 25.09
CA LEU A 66 -27.99 -72.02 25.26
C LEU A 66 -27.19 -70.71 25.39
N VAL A 67 -26.02 -70.75 26.01
CA VAL A 67 -25.10 -69.60 26.11
C VAL A 67 -24.50 -69.28 24.76
N LEU A 68 -24.11 -70.27 23.95
CA LEU A 68 -23.68 -70.05 22.56
C LEU A 68 -24.80 -69.47 21.70
N LEU A 69 -26.05 -69.96 21.86
CA LEU A 69 -27.20 -69.36 21.18
C LEU A 69 -27.46 -67.92 21.62
N LEU A 70 -27.34 -67.62 22.91
CA LEU A 70 -27.44 -66.25 23.43
C LEU A 70 -26.33 -65.38 22.83
N PHE A 71 -25.08 -65.87 22.81
CA PHE A 71 -23.95 -65.18 22.19
C PHE A 71 -24.23 -64.85 20.72
N CYS A 72 -24.71 -65.82 19.92
CA CYS A 72 -25.09 -65.55 18.52
C CYS A 72 -26.28 -64.57 18.40
N LEU A 73 -27.27 -64.67 19.29
CA LEU A 73 -28.46 -63.82 19.28
C LEU A 73 -28.12 -62.35 19.56
N LEU A 74 -27.18 -62.10 20.47
CA LEU A 74 -26.79 -60.74 20.86
C LEU A 74 -25.85 -60.06 19.86
N ARG A 75 -25.43 -60.76 18.79
CA ARG A 75 -24.54 -60.24 17.73
C ARG A 75 -23.34 -59.47 18.29
N PRO A 76 -22.37 -60.15 18.92
CA PRO A 76 -21.10 -59.55 19.28
C PRO A 76 -20.40 -59.09 18.00
N VAL A 77 -19.92 -57.85 18.02
CA VAL A 77 -19.20 -57.20 16.92
C VAL A 77 -17.87 -56.67 17.44
N ILE A 78 -16.88 -56.66 16.56
CA ILE A 78 -15.65 -55.90 16.76
C ILE A 78 -15.74 -54.65 15.91
N THR A 79 -15.50 -53.50 16.54
CA THR A 79 -15.59 -52.21 15.89
C THR A 79 -14.18 -51.65 15.68
N THR A 80 -13.84 -51.37 14.42
CA THR A 80 -12.55 -50.78 14.01
C THR A 80 -12.79 -49.56 13.13
N LEU A 81 -11.96 -48.53 13.27
CA LEU A 81 -11.96 -47.37 12.38
C LEU A 81 -11.15 -47.72 11.12
N GLN A 82 -11.77 -47.64 9.93
CA GLN A 82 -11.06 -47.76 8.66
C GLN A 82 -11.38 -46.58 7.75
N VAL A 83 -10.34 -46.07 7.09
CA VAL A 83 -10.46 -45.07 6.02
C VAL A 83 -10.75 -45.84 4.73
N SER A 84 -11.82 -45.50 4.01
CA SER A 84 -12.16 -46.11 2.71
C SER A 84 -11.31 -45.46 1.61
N PRO A 85 -10.30 -46.13 1.02
CA PRO A 85 -9.25 -45.46 0.25
C PRO A 85 -9.62 -44.97 -1.16
N GLN A 86 -10.90 -44.80 -1.51
CA GLN A 86 -11.28 -44.38 -2.89
C GLN A 86 -12.41 -43.35 -2.98
N GLU A 87 -12.92 -42.87 -1.85
CA GLU A 87 -13.97 -41.83 -1.82
C GLU A 87 -13.48 -40.52 -1.21
N THR A 88 -12.17 -40.33 -0.98
CA THR A 88 -11.64 -39.13 -0.30
C THR A 88 -10.72 -38.31 -1.20
N TYR A 89 -10.87 -36.98 -1.16
CA TYR A 89 -10.06 -36.03 -1.93
C TYR A 89 -8.95 -35.43 -1.08
N LEU A 90 -7.81 -35.16 -1.70
CA LEU A 90 -6.67 -34.46 -1.09
C LEU A 90 -6.35 -33.23 -1.93
N GLY A 91 -6.37 -32.05 -1.31
CA GLY A 91 -5.96 -30.81 -1.97
C GLY A 91 -4.45 -30.60 -1.79
N VAL A 92 -3.72 -30.37 -2.87
CA VAL A 92 -2.29 -30.03 -2.85
C VAL A 92 -2.16 -28.59 -3.34
N ILE A 93 -1.56 -27.73 -2.53
CA ILE A 93 -1.42 -26.30 -2.76
C ILE A 93 0.07 -26.01 -2.84
N ILE A 94 0.52 -25.50 -3.97
CA ILE A 94 1.94 -25.31 -4.29
C ILE A 94 2.20 -23.83 -4.50
N ASP A 95 3.19 -23.30 -3.80
CA ASP A 95 3.66 -21.93 -3.96
C ASP A 95 4.41 -21.79 -5.30
N ASP A 96 4.01 -20.80 -6.11
CA ASP A 96 4.62 -20.43 -7.39
C ASP A 96 5.15 -18.98 -7.38
N SER A 97 5.34 -18.42 -6.18
CA SER A 97 5.94 -17.09 -5.99
C SER A 97 7.42 -17.05 -6.35
N GLN A 98 7.94 -15.84 -6.57
CA GLN A 98 9.33 -15.60 -6.94
C GLN A 98 10.34 -16.09 -5.89
N SER A 99 9.97 -16.16 -4.61
CA SER A 99 10.86 -16.70 -3.57
C SER A 99 11.17 -18.19 -3.79
N MET A 100 10.31 -18.92 -4.52
CA MET A 100 10.52 -20.32 -4.86
C MET A 100 11.60 -20.53 -5.93
N ALA A 101 12.02 -19.48 -6.65
CA ALA A 101 13.13 -19.50 -7.59
C ALA A 101 14.50 -19.38 -6.90
N ILE A 102 14.55 -19.00 -5.62
CA ILE A 102 15.79 -18.77 -4.87
C ILE A 102 16.59 -20.08 -4.75
N THR A 103 17.90 -20.00 -5.00
CA THR A 103 18.81 -21.16 -5.06
C THR A 103 19.48 -21.49 -3.72
N ASP A 104 18.69 -21.52 -2.64
CA ASP A 104 19.18 -21.78 -1.29
C ASP A 104 19.15 -23.28 -0.90
N MET A 105 18.80 -24.18 -1.81
CA MET A 105 18.76 -25.61 -1.53
C MET A 105 20.10 -26.30 -1.76
N ALA A 106 20.27 -27.50 -1.18
CA ALA A 106 21.51 -28.27 -1.28
C ALA A 106 21.90 -28.51 -2.76
N GLY A 107 23.12 -28.08 -3.12
CA GLY A 107 23.64 -28.20 -4.49
C GLY A 107 23.27 -27.03 -5.41
N GLU A 108 23.01 -25.83 -4.86
CA GLU A 108 22.65 -24.61 -5.61
C GLU A 108 21.40 -24.81 -6.48
N ARG A 109 20.44 -25.59 -5.95
CA ARG A 109 19.14 -25.85 -6.60
C ARG A 109 18.12 -24.82 -6.10
N SER A 110 17.12 -24.51 -6.94
CA SER A 110 15.98 -23.69 -6.50
C SER A 110 15.10 -24.46 -5.51
N ARG A 111 14.30 -23.72 -4.72
CA ARG A 111 13.28 -24.31 -3.84
C ARG A 111 12.26 -25.12 -4.65
N GLN A 112 11.83 -24.59 -5.80
CA GLN A 112 10.89 -25.30 -6.67
C GLN A 112 11.52 -26.57 -7.28
N ASP A 113 12.79 -26.57 -7.65
CA ASP A 113 13.49 -27.78 -8.13
C ASP A 113 13.60 -28.85 -7.05
N ALA A 114 13.91 -28.45 -5.82
CA ALA A 114 13.90 -29.36 -4.67
C ALA A 114 12.51 -29.94 -4.42
N LEU A 115 11.45 -29.15 -4.59
CA LEU A 115 10.08 -29.62 -4.51
C LEU A 115 9.74 -30.62 -5.64
N ARG A 116 10.08 -30.30 -6.88
CA ARG A 116 9.88 -31.16 -8.05
C ARG A 116 10.53 -32.53 -7.84
N GLU A 117 11.78 -32.55 -7.39
CA GLU A 117 12.49 -33.80 -7.15
C GLU A 117 11.92 -34.61 -5.98
N ASN A 118 11.71 -33.99 -4.82
CA ASN A 118 11.33 -34.71 -3.61
C ASN A 118 9.82 -35.04 -3.53
N PHE A 119 8.94 -34.24 -4.14
CA PHE A 119 7.50 -34.48 -4.09
C PHE A 119 6.96 -35.22 -5.32
N PHE A 120 7.36 -34.79 -6.52
CA PHE A 120 6.92 -35.42 -7.77
C PHE A 120 7.87 -36.54 -8.21
N GLY A 121 9.19 -36.33 -8.13
CA GLY A 121 10.21 -37.28 -8.60
C GLY A 121 10.43 -38.49 -7.69
N ALA A 122 10.31 -38.32 -6.38
CA ALA A 122 10.50 -39.40 -5.39
C ALA A 122 9.28 -40.33 -5.25
N GLY A 123 8.16 -40.02 -5.91
CA GLY A 123 6.95 -40.84 -5.91
C GLY A 123 5.99 -40.60 -4.75
N VAL A 124 6.23 -39.58 -3.89
CA VAL A 124 5.32 -39.26 -2.76
C VAL A 124 3.91 -38.94 -3.25
N ILE A 125 3.79 -38.19 -4.36
CA ILE A 125 2.50 -37.91 -4.97
C ILE A 125 1.82 -39.17 -5.53
N ASP A 126 2.60 -40.14 -6.04
CA ASP A 126 2.09 -41.40 -6.56
C ASP A 126 1.58 -42.30 -5.43
N ASP A 127 2.30 -42.36 -4.31
CA ASP A 127 1.89 -43.09 -3.10
C ASP A 127 0.58 -42.51 -2.50
N LEU A 128 0.46 -41.18 -2.46
CA LEU A 128 -0.77 -40.50 -2.06
C LEU A 128 -1.92 -40.77 -3.05
N ALA A 129 -1.63 -40.87 -4.35
CA ALA A 129 -2.62 -41.15 -5.39
C ALA A 129 -3.17 -42.59 -5.34
N GLU A 130 -2.49 -43.53 -4.66
CA GLU A 130 -3.02 -44.90 -4.45
C GLU A 130 -4.29 -44.89 -3.56
N ASN A 131 -4.34 -43.96 -2.59
CA ASN A 131 -5.37 -43.91 -1.54
C ASN A 131 -6.28 -42.66 -1.61
N PHE A 132 -5.92 -41.62 -2.39
CA PHE A 132 -6.66 -40.36 -2.46
C PHE A 132 -6.82 -39.84 -3.89
N GLN A 133 -7.91 -39.10 -4.13
CA GLN A 133 -8.07 -38.33 -5.36
C GLN A 133 -7.41 -36.95 -5.21
N ILE A 134 -6.25 -36.75 -5.83
CA ILE A 134 -5.45 -35.53 -5.72
C ILE A 134 -6.03 -34.41 -6.59
N ARG A 135 -6.11 -33.21 -6.01
CA ARG A 135 -6.43 -31.94 -6.70
C ARG A 135 -5.32 -30.94 -6.41
N SER A 136 -4.52 -30.62 -7.44
CA SER A 136 -3.40 -29.68 -7.32
C SER A 136 -3.82 -28.26 -7.67
N PHE A 137 -3.27 -27.30 -6.93
CA PHE A 137 -3.45 -25.87 -7.09
C PHE A 137 -2.09 -25.20 -7.00
N ARG A 138 -1.85 -24.18 -7.83
CA ARG A 138 -0.75 -23.23 -7.64
C ARG A 138 -1.29 -21.96 -7.02
N PHE A 139 -0.48 -21.29 -6.21
CA PHE A 139 -0.82 -19.97 -5.71
C PHE A 139 0.37 -19.02 -5.76
N ASP A 140 0.04 -17.76 -6.00
CA ASP A 140 0.89 -16.60 -5.85
C ASP A 140 0.06 -15.46 -5.23
N LYS A 141 -0.20 -14.37 -5.98
CA LYS A 141 -1.25 -13.38 -5.70
C LYS A 141 -2.64 -13.97 -5.90
N GLN A 142 -2.80 -14.88 -6.86
CA GLN A 142 -4.04 -15.58 -7.18
C GLN A 142 -3.84 -17.09 -7.06
N THR A 143 -4.93 -17.83 -6.97
CA THR A 143 -4.89 -19.29 -6.86
C THR A 143 -5.61 -19.92 -8.03
N GLU A 144 -4.93 -20.84 -8.70
CA GLU A 144 -5.44 -21.51 -9.89
C GLU A 144 -5.26 -23.02 -9.78
N ARG A 145 -6.16 -23.75 -10.44
CA ARG A 145 -6.09 -25.20 -10.47
C ARG A 145 -5.17 -25.67 -11.59
N ILE A 146 -4.23 -26.55 -11.25
CA ILE A 146 -3.24 -27.11 -12.19
C ILE A 146 -3.40 -28.63 -12.34
N ALA A 147 -2.77 -29.20 -13.37
CA ALA A 147 -2.77 -30.63 -13.64
C ALA A 147 -1.35 -31.19 -13.47
N GLY A 148 -1.01 -31.61 -12.24
CA GLY A 148 0.33 -32.09 -11.92
C GLY A 148 1.34 -30.94 -11.83
N GLU A 149 2.50 -31.12 -12.44
CA GLU A 149 3.60 -30.12 -12.48
C GLU A 149 3.42 -29.10 -13.62
N ASP A 150 2.63 -29.44 -14.65
CA ASP A 150 2.36 -28.58 -15.80
C ASP A 150 1.58 -27.33 -15.34
N GLY A 151 2.27 -26.19 -15.23
CA GLY A 151 1.69 -24.90 -14.85
C GLY A 151 2.47 -24.11 -13.80
N LEU A 152 3.58 -24.61 -13.28
CA LEU A 152 4.47 -23.83 -12.40
C LEU A 152 5.41 -22.95 -13.23
N THR A 153 5.45 -21.65 -12.92
CA THR A 153 6.12 -20.61 -13.72
C THR A 153 7.12 -19.75 -12.92
N GLU A 154 7.11 -19.82 -11.59
CA GLU A 154 8.03 -19.09 -10.69
C GLU A 154 7.96 -17.55 -10.84
N ALA A 155 6.87 -17.04 -11.42
CA ALA A 155 6.71 -15.64 -11.79
C ALA A 155 5.83 -14.83 -10.82
N GLY A 156 5.26 -15.48 -9.81
CA GLY A 156 4.31 -14.87 -8.89
C GLY A 156 4.95 -13.77 -8.04
N THR A 157 4.46 -12.53 -8.17
CA THR A 157 5.02 -11.36 -7.43
C THR A 157 4.55 -11.26 -5.98
N ALA A 158 3.73 -12.21 -5.54
CA ALA A 158 3.23 -12.30 -4.18
C ALA A 158 2.97 -13.74 -3.73
N SER A 159 2.93 -13.99 -2.41
CA SER A 159 2.53 -15.26 -1.80
C SER A 159 1.38 -15.06 -0.79
N SER A 160 0.15 -15.41 -1.20
CA SER A 160 -1.05 -15.25 -0.38
C SER A 160 -1.65 -16.59 0.06
N ILE A 161 -1.18 -17.10 1.21
CA ILE A 161 -1.60 -18.40 1.76
C ILE A 161 -3.07 -18.36 2.17
N SER A 162 -3.53 -17.24 2.76
CA SER A 162 -4.92 -17.09 3.19
C SER A 162 -5.90 -17.17 2.02
N GLN A 163 -5.61 -16.46 0.93
CA GLN A 163 -6.39 -16.49 -0.31
C GLN A 163 -6.40 -17.87 -0.95
N ALA A 164 -5.26 -18.58 -0.94
CA ALA A 164 -5.15 -19.94 -1.44
C ALA A 164 -6.02 -20.92 -0.66
N LEU A 165 -5.96 -20.87 0.67
CA LEU A 165 -6.79 -21.70 1.55
C LEU A 165 -8.29 -21.43 1.37
N ASP A 166 -8.69 -20.18 1.20
CA ASP A 166 -10.08 -19.80 0.95
C ASP A 166 -10.58 -20.24 -0.44
N TYR A 167 -9.76 -20.05 -1.47
CA TYR A 167 -10.10 -20.49 -2.83
C TYR A 167 -10.28 -22.01 -2.89
N VAL A 168 -9.34 -22.75 -2.30
CA VAL A 168 -9.37 -24.22 -2.26
C VAL A 168 -10.56 -24.72 -1.44
N ASP A 169 -10.88 -24.08 -0.31
CA ASP A 169 -12.10 -24.39 0.45
C ASP A 169 -13.36 -24.22 -0.41
N GLY A 170 -13.46 -23.12 -1.16
CA GLY A 170 -14.58 -22.86 -2.07
C GLY A 170 -14.70 -23.90 -3.19
N GLN A 171 -13.58 -24.29 -3.81
CA GLN A 171 -13.55 -25.26 -4.91
C GLN A 171 -13.81 -26.70 -4.45
N LEU A 172 -13.35 -27.07 -3.26
CA LEU A 172 -13.48 -28.43 -2.72
C LEU A 172 -14.67 -28.58 -1.76
N ASN A 173 -15.49 -27.53 -1.61
CA ASN A 173 -16.68 -27.55 -0.77
C ASN A 173 -17.66 -28.65 -1.22
N GLY A 174 -18.15 -29.43 -0.27
CA GLY A 174 -19.08 -30.53 -0.51
C GLY A 174 -18.42 -31.83 -1.00
N LEU A 175 -17.10 -31.83 -1.20
CA LEU A 175 -16.33 -33.07 -1.41
C LEU A 175 -15.86 -33.64 -0.05
N PRO A 176 -15.78 -34.97 0.08
CA PRO A 176 -15.19 -35.64 1.23
C PRO A 176 -13.67 -35.40 1.24
N LEU A 177 -13.23 -34.34 1.92
CA LEU A 177 -11.82 -33.97 2.03
C LEU A 177 -11.13 -34.75 3.15
N GLY A 178 -10.00 -35.37 2.81
CA GLY A 178 -9.13 -36.07 3.77
C GLY A 178 -8.13 -35.15 4.45
N GLY A 179 -7.77 -34.05 3.78
CA GLY A 179 -6.82 -33.06 4.25
C GLY A 179 -6.39 -32.11 3.12
N LEU A 180 -5.51 -31.17 3.47
CA LEU A 180 -4.81 -30.29 2.54
C LEU A 180 -3.30 -30.43 2.76
N ILE A 181 -2.51 -30.38 1.69
CA ILE A 181 -1.05 -30.27 1.73
C ILE A 181 -0.69 -28.90 1.19
N LEU A 182 0.03 -28.11 1.97
CA LEU A 182 0.54 -26.79 1.60
C LEU A 182 2.07 -26.86 1.48
N LEU A 183 2.58 -26.59 0.29
CA LEU A 183 4.00 -26.61 -0.05
C LEU A 183 4.46 -25.16 -0.32
N THR A 184 5.29 -24.59 0.55
CA THR A 184 5.67 -23.16 0.51
C THR A 184 6.90 -22.92 1.40
N ASP A 185 7.56 -21.78 1.25
CA ASP A 185 8.54 -21.29 2.22
C ASP A 185 7.89 -20.60 3.44
N GLY A 186 6.58 -20.34 3.40
CA GLY A 186 5.84 -19.72 4.50
C GLY A 186 5.97 -18.20 4.58
N SER A 187 6.57 -17.56 3.57
CA SER A 187 6.67 -16.09 3.48
C SER A 187 5.33 -15.48 3.02
N ASP A 188 4.32 -15.52 3.88
CA ASP A 188 3.00 -14.95 3.57
C ASP A 188 3.04 -13.42 3.54
N ASN A 189 2.58 -12.85 2.42
CA ASN A 189 2.52 -11.40 2.22
C ASN A 189 1.08 -10.86 2.15
N SER A 190 0.11 -11.69 2.56
CA SER A 190 -1.31 -11.39 2.52
C SER A 190 -1.74 -10.42 3.63
N GLU A 191 -2.85 -9.71 3.41
CA GLU A 191 -3.40 -8.79 4.41
C GLU A 191 -4.12 -9.52 5.56
N ILE A 192 -4.49 -10.78 5.36
CA ILE A 192 -5.32 -11.57 6.28
C ILE A 192 -4.49 -12.71 6.86
N ASP A 193 -4.44 -12.79 8.19
CA ASP A 193 -3.72 -13.87 8.89
C ASP A 193 -4.22 -15.28 8.46
N PRO A 194 -3.36 -16.12 7.83
CA PRO A 194 -3.75 -17.45 7.37
C PRO A 194 -4.15 -18.41 8.50
N LEU A 195 -3.76 -18.14 9.76
CA LEU A 195 -4.20 -18.94 10.92
C LEU A 195 -5.72 -18.93 11.11
N ILE A 196 -6.42 -17.87 10.68
CA ILE A 196 -7.88 -17.79 10.81
C ILE A 196 -8.53 -18.92 10.02
N LYS A 197 -8.08 -19.11 8.77
CA LYS A 197 -8.62 -20.14 7.89
C LYS A 197 -8.15 -21.54 8.31
N ALA A 198 -6.91 -21.68 8.76
CA ALA A 198 -6.40 -22.94 9.30
C ALA A 198 -7.25 -23.48 10.47
N ARG A 199 -7.70 -22.59 11.37
CA ARG A 199 -8.61 -22.95 12.48
C ARG A 199 -9.99 -23.37 12.02
N ASP A 200 -10.52 -22.77 10.94
CA ASP A 200 -11.79 -23.19 10.35
C ASP A 200 -11.70 -24.63 9.82
N PHE A 201 -10.61 -24.97 9.11
CA PHE A 201 -10.33 -26.34 8.71
C PHE A 201 -10.24 -27.30 9.92
N GLY A 202 -9.55 -26.89 10.99
CA GLY A 202 -9.46 -27.67 12.24
C GLY A 202 -10.81 -27.94 12.91
N ASN A 203 -11.71 -26.94 12.94
CA ASN A 203 -13.06 -27.11 13.47
C ASN A 203 -13.89 -28.14 12.70
N ARG A 204 -13.60 -28.31 11.40
CA ARG A 204 -14.22 -29.32 10.52
C ARG A 204 -13.46 -30.64 10.49
N GLN A 205 -12.41 -30.79 11.30
CA GLN A 205 -11.53 -31.95 11.34
C GLN A 205 -10.89 -32.26 9.98
N ILE A 206 -10.49 -31.21 9.26
CA ILE A 206 -9.73 -31.30 8.01
C ILE A 206 -8.30 -30.86 8.33
N PRO A 207 -7.32 -31.77 8.41
CA PRO A 207 -5.94 -31.41 8.71
C PRO A 207 -5.29 -30.69 7.52
N VAL A 208 -4.51 -29.65 7.81
CA VAL A 208 -3.60 -29.00 6.85
C VAL A 208 -2.18 -29.44 7.19
N PHE A 209 -1.57 -30.21 6.31
CA PHE A 209 -0.18 -30.61 6.37
C PHE A 209 0.65 -29.55 5.66
N THR A 210 1.67 -29.01 6.33
CA THR A 210 2.54 -27.97 5.77
C THR A 210 3.92 -28.55 5.51
N VAL A 211 4.50 -28.25 4.36
CA VAL A 211 5.88 -28.62 4.01
C VAL A 211 6.65 -27.33 3.75
N GLY A 212 7.61 -27.05 4.62
CA GLY A 212 8.52 -25.92 4.48
C GLY A 212 9.64 -26.21 3.49
N VAL A 213 9.85 -25.30 2.54
CA VAL A 213 10.94 -25.35 1.55
C VAL A 213 11.83 -24.12 1.70
N GLY A 214 13.15 -24.30 1.67
CA GLY A 214 14.13 -23.22 1.85
C GLY A 214 14.81 -23.22 3.22
N GLN A 215 15.75 -22.30 3.42
CA GLN A 215 16.49 -22.15 4.68
C GLN A 215 15.80 -21.16 5.64
N GLU A 216 15.74 -21.48 6.93
CA GLU A 216 15.21 -20.57 7.97
C GLU A 216 16.13 -19.35 8.22
N GLN A 217 17.40 -19.44 7.84
CA GLN A 217 18.37 -18.37 7.99
C GLN A 217 19.23 -18.30 6.74
N ILE A 218 19.21 -17.15 6.08
CA ILE A 218 20.09 -16.84 4.96
C ILE A 218 21.36 -16.20 5.56
N PRO A 219 22.51 -16.90 5.51
CA PRO A 219 23.68 -16.49 6.29
C PRO A 219 24.40 -15.26 5.74
N GLN A 220 24.27 -15.01 4.44
CA GLN A 220 24.97 -13.93 3.73
C GLN A 220 24.01 -13.31 2.71
N ASP A 221 23.60 -12.08 2.96
CA ASP A 221 22.64 -11.34 2.13
C ASP A 221 22.78 -9.84 2.37
N ILE A 222 22.65 -9.03 1.32
CA ILE A 222 22.50 -7.58 1.39
C ILE A 222 21.21 -7.24 0.65
N GLY A 223 20.40 -6.36 1.22
CA GLY A 223 19.12 -6.01 0.62
C GLY A 223 18.76 -4.55 0.82
N ILE A 224 18.21 -3.95 -0.24
CA ILE A 224 17.61 -2.63 -0.21
C ILE A 224 16.21 -2.74 0.39
N VAL A 225 16.03 -2.11 1.55
CA VAL A 225 14.76 -2.14 2.31
C VAL A 225 13.84 -0.99 1.88
N ASP A 226 14.38 0.23 1.79
CA ASP A 226 13.62 1.41 1.37
C ASP A 226 14.51 2.46 0.70
N VAL A 227 13.98 3.18 -0.29
CA VAL A 227 14.63 4.34 -0.90
C VAL A 227 13.68 5.54 -0.82
N LYS A 228 14.20 6.69 -0.40
CA LYS A 228 13.45 7.95 -0.35
C LYS A 228 14.12 8.99 -1.22
N ALA A 229 13.40 9.47 -2.23
CA ALA A 229 13.86 10.50 -3.17
C ALA A 229 12.79 11.60 -3.35
N ALA A 230 13.20 12.77 -3.84
CA ALA A 230 12.27 13.85 -4.18
C ALA A 230 11.51 13.51 -5.48
N LYS A 231 10.18 13.69 -5.49
CA LYS A 231 9.33 13.41 -6.66
C LYS A 231 9.57 14.36 -7.83
N THR A 232 9.77 15.63 -7.50
CA THR A 232 10.02 16.69 -8.46
C THR A 232 11.21 17.50 -7.99
N VAL A 233 12.12 17.78 -8.90
CA VAL A 233 13.32 18.56 -8.64
C VAL A 233 13.36 19.75 -9.58
N LEU A 234 13.97 20.84 -9.11
CA LEU A 234 14.16 22.02 -9.95
C LEU A 234 15.35 21.77 -10.89
N GLU A 235 15.30 22.38 -12.07
CA GLU A 235 16.37 22.24 -13.05
C GLU A 235 17.74 22.56 -12.45
N GLY A 236 18.69 21.61 -12.60
CA GLY A 236 20.07 21.78 -12.16
C GLY A 236 20.26 21.82 -10.64
N SER A 237 19.21 21.53 -9.86
CA SER A 237 19.31 21.41 -8.40
C SER A 237 19.90 20.05 -8.01
N VAL A 238 20.78 20.07 -7.02
CA VAL A 238 21.28 18.86 -6.34
C VAL A 238 20.27 18.49 -5.26
N PHE A 239 19.95 17.21 -5.15
CA PHE A 239 19.07 16.69 -4.10
C PHE A 239 19.65 15.39 -3.52
N ASN A 240 19.18 15.02 -2.33
CA ASN A 240 19.68 13.83 -1.64
C ASN A 240 18.67 12.69 -1.74
N ILE A 241 19.17 11.47 -1.91
CA ILE A 241 18.41 10.23 -1.78
C ILE A 241 18.83 9.48 -0.52
N SER A 242 17.84 9.06 0.28
CA SER A 242 18.06 8.26 1.49
C SER A 242 17.82 6.78 1.18
N VAL A 243 18.86 5.97 1.20
CA VAL A 243 18.80 4.52 0.98
C VAL A 243 18.91 3.77 2.30
N GLY A 244 17.91 2.96 2.63
CA GLY A 244 17.90 2.02 3.74
C GLY A 244 18.39 0.65 3.31
N LEU A 245 19.53 0.21 3.85
CA LEU A 245 20.12 -1.10 3.58
C LEU A 245 20.09 -1.98 4.83
N SER A 246 19.77 -3.26 4.63
CA SER A 246 19.93 -4.33 5.62
C SER A 246 20.95 -5.35 5.10
N HIS A 247 21.69 -5.98 6.01
CA HIS A 247 22.62 -7.05 5.64
C HIS A 247 22.77 -8.08 6.75
N GLN A 248 23.24 -9.25 6.35
CA GLN A 248 23.63 -10.35 7.23
C GLN A 248 24.96 -10.95 6.75
N GLY A 249 25.89 -11.22 7.67
CA GLY A 249 27.17 -11.88 7.37
C GLY A 249 28.26 -10.99 6.75
N TYR A 250 28.03 -9.67 6.62
CA TYR A 250 28.95 -8.71 5.99
C TYR A 250 29.35 -7.53 6.90
N GLU A 251 29.30 -7.70 8.24
CA GLU A 251 29.66 -6.65 9.20
C GLU A 251 31.08 -6.08 8.97
N GLY A 252 31.16 -4.75 8.84
CA GLY A 252 32.43 -4.04 8.67
C GLY A 252 33.04 -4.10 7.26
N GLN A 253 32.35 -4.72 6.30
CA GLN A 253 32.78 -4.75 4.90
C GLN A 253 32.46 -3.43 4.19
N GLU A 254 33.33 -3.02 3.28
CA GLU A 254 33.09 -1.88 2.38
C GLU A 254 32.40 -2.40 1.11
N VAL A 255 31.26 -1.80 0.77
CA VAL A 255 30.47 -2.15 -0.41
C VAL A 255 30.20 -0.89 -1.21
N ARG A 256 30.26 -1.00 -2.54
CA ARG A 256 29.94 0.11 -3.44
C ARG A 256 28.45 0.14 -3.73
N MET A 257 27.86 1.32 -3.63
CA MET A 257 26.49 1.61 -4.01
C MET A 257 26.52 2.66 -5.12
N ALA A 258 25.78 2.43 -6.20
CA ALA A 258 25.77 3.29 -7.38
C ALA A 258 24.34 3.61 -7.81
N VAL A 259 24.15 4.80 -8.37
CA VAL A 259 22.90 5.21 -9.02
C VAL A 259 23.20 5.37 -10.51
N LEU A 260 22.43 4.68 -11.34
CA LEU A 260 22.54 4.67 -12.79
C LEU A 260 21.32 5.34 -13.44
N ASP A 261 21.55 6.02 -14.56
CA ASP A 261 20.54 6.44 -15.53
C ASP A 261 20.75 5.60 -16.80
N GLY A 262 20.03 4.49 -16.92
CA GLY A 262 20.29 3.46 -17.93
C GLY A 262 21.71 2.89 -17.78
N ASP A 263 22.52 2.96 -18.84
CA ASP A 263 23.90 2.45 -18.82
C ASP A 263 24.92 3.43 -18.18
N GLN A 264 24.49 4.64 -17.79
CA GLN A 264 25.38 5.69 -17.30
C GLN A 264 25.34 5.79 -15.77
N GLU A 265 26.49 5.58 -15.12
CA GLU A 265 26.64 5.84 -13.69
C GLU A 265 26.60 7.35 -13.40
N VAL A 266 25.62 7.78 -12.61
CA VAL A 266 25.41 9.18 -12.23
C VAL A 266 26.19 9.53 -10.97
N THR A 267 26.13 8.64 -9.97
CA THR A 267 26.88 8.79 -8.72
C THR A 267 27.19 7.43 -8.13
N SER A 268 28.26 7.35 -7.33
CA SER A 268 28.55 6.16 -6.52
C SER A 268 29.26 6.53 -5.23
N GLU A 269 28.96 5.76 -4.19
CA GLU A 269 29.54 5.92 -2.86
C GLU A 269 29.98 4.54 -2.31
N VAL A 270 31.12 4.51 -1.63
CA VAL A 270 31.56 3.31 -0.91
C VAL A 270 31.15 3.46 0.54
N ILE A 271 30.29 2.55 0.99
CA ILE A 271 29.73 2.55 2.34
C ILE A 271 30.32 1.41 3.17
N THR A 272 30.50 1.64 4.47
CA THR A 272 30.93 0.58 5.41
C THR A 272 29.71 -0.01 6.11
N LEU A 273 29.49 -1.31 5.93
CA LEU A 273 28.37 -2.02 6.51
C LEU A 273 28.47 -2.09 8.04
N GLY A 274 27.32 -1.94 8.67
CA GLY A 274 27.16 -1.84 10.11
C GLY A 274 27.06 -3.16 10.85
N ALA A 275 26.45 -3.09 12.04
CA ALA A 275 25.97 -4.28 12.73
C ALA A 275 24.92 -5.00 11.88
N GLU A 276 24.96 -6.33 11.89
CA GLU A 276 24.07 -7.21 11.13
C GLU A 276 22.61 -7.11 11.60
N GLY A 277 21.66 -7.32 10.68
CA GLY A 277 20.22 -7.36 10.97
C GLY A 277 19.58 -6.02 11.37
N ILE A 278 20.29 -4.91 11.21
CA ILE A 278 19.79 -3.56 11.49
C ILE A 278 19.82 -2.73 10.20
N THR A 279 18.64 -2.26 9.77
CA THR A 279 18.55 -1.32 8.65
C THR A 279 19.26 -0.01 8.98
N ARG A 280 20.21 0.40 8.12
CA ARG A 280 20.91 1.68 8.22
C ARG A 280 20.62 2.53 6.99
N ARG A 281 20.52 3.84 7.20
CA ARG A 281 20.28 4.82 6.13
C ARG A 281 21.59 5.47 5.70
N TYR A 282 21.79 5.53 4.39
CA TYR A 282 22.88 6.23 3.72
C TYR A 282 22.28 7.29 2.80
N GLU A 283 22.96 8.43 2.66
CA GLU A 283 22.48 9.58 1.90
C GLU A 283 23.42 9.80 0.72
N LEU A 284 22.91 9.75 -0.51
CA LEU A 284 23.68 10.06 -1.71
C LEU A 284 23.17 11.36 -2.34
N GLU A 285 24.09 12.19 -2.81
CA GLU A 285 23.75 13.40 -3.56
C GLU A 285 23.58 13.05 -5.05
N LEU A 286 22.46 13.44 -5.65
CA LEU A 286 22.12 13.22 -7.05
C LEU A 286 21.86 14.55 -7.76
N THR A 287 22.32 14.65 -9.00
CA THR A 287 22.07 15.80 -9.89
C THR A 287 21.51 15.29 -11.21
N PRO A 288 20.28 15.66 -11.61
CA PRO A 288 19.70 15.23 -12.87
C PRO A 288 20.44 15.82 -14.08
N GLU A 289 20.72 14.99 -15.09
CA GLU A 289 21.38 15.41 -16.33
C GLU A 289 20.38 15.78 -17.46
N ARG A 290 19.19 15.16 -17.48
CA ARG A 290 18.18 15.31 -18.54
C ARG A 290 16.95 16.07 -18.06
N LYS A 291 16.29 16.82 -18.95
CA LYS A 291 15.12 17.67 -18.65
C LYS A 291 13.80 16.93 -18.90
N GLU A 292 13.66 15.76 -18.32
CA GLU A 292 12.50 14.89 -18.47
C GLU A 292 12.30 14.08 -17.19
N ALA A 293 11.26 13.26 -17.15
CA ALA A 293 11.11 12.28 -16.08
C ALA A 293 12.16 11.18 -16.29
N ILE A 294 13.01 10.96 -15.27
CA ILE A 294 14.13 10.01 -15.33
C ILE A 294 13.87 8.88 -14.33
N VAL A 295 14.03 7.64 -14.77
CA VAL A 295 14.13 6.49 -13.87
C VAL A 295 15.58 6.22 -13.56
N TYR A 296 15.90 6.31 -12.28
CA TYR A 296 17.18 5.92 -11.75
C TYR A 296 17.13 4.48 -11.24
N GLU A 297 18.20 3.76 -11.47
CA GLU A 297 18.44 2.42 -10.94
C GLU A 297 19.52 2.52 -9.86
N LEU A 298 19.18 2.12 -8.64
CA LEU A 298 20.08 2.02 -7.52
C LEU A 298 20.58 0.58 -7.43
N GLU A 299 21.88 0.40 -7.50
CA GLU A 299 22.52 -0.90 -7.41
C GLU A 299 23.50 -0.95 -6.22
N VAL A 300 23.48 -2.05 -5.50
CA VAL A 300 24.50 -2.42 -4.52
C VAL A 300 25.39 -3.52 -5.12
N GLU A 301 26.70 -3.34 -5.04
CA GLU A 301 27.65 -4.31 -5.62
C GLU A 301 27.50 -5.69 -4.98
N LEU A 302 27.17 -6.70 -5.81
CA LEU A 302 27.02 -8.09 -5.40
C LEU A 302 28.27 -8.61 -4.68
N GLN A 303 28.09 -9.15 -3.47
CA GLN A 303 29.19 -9.65 -2.65
C GLN A 303 29.35 -11.17 -2.76
N SER A 304 30.57 -11.65 -2.48
CA SER A 304 30.86 -13.09 -2.57
C SER A 304 30.13 -13.88 -1.48
N GLY A 305 29.30 -14.84 -1.88
CA GLY A 305 28.55 -15.72 -0.97
C GLY A 305 27.09 -15.30 -0.76
N GLU A 306 26.66 -14.22 -1.40
CA GLU A 306 25.27 -13.76 -1.44
C GLU A 306 24.42 -14.69 -2.32
N ILE A 307 23.22 -15.03 -1.82
CA ILE A 307 22.30 -15.98 -2.47
C ILE A 307 21.21 -15.24 -3.26
N ILE A 308 20.80 -14.07 -2.78
CA ILE A 308 19.73 -13.27 -3.38
C ILE A 308 20.40 -12.07 -4.03
N GLU A 309 20.31 -11.99 -5.34
CA GLU A 309 20.90 -10.89 -6.11
C GLU A 309 19.86 -9.80 -6.39
N GLN A 310 18.58 -10.18 -6.43
CA GLN A 310 17.47 -9.35 -6.87
C GLN A 310 17.13 -8.21 -5.89
N ASN A 311 17.43 -8.36 -4.60
CA ASN A 311 17.22 -7.35 -3.57
C ASN A 311 18.33 -6.27 -3.54
N ASN A 312 19.35 -6.38 -4.39
CA ASN A 312 20.42 -5.38 -4.53
C ASN A 312 20.12 -4.29 -5.57
N GLU A 313 18.99 -4.40 -6.28
CA GLU A 313 18.58 -3.44 -7.31
C GLU A 313 17.26 -2.76 -6.89
N TYR A 314 17.17 -1.45 -7.08
CA TYR A 314 15.95 -0.69 -6.79
C TYR A 314 15.76 0.46 -7.78
N ARG A 315 14.59 0.57 -8.40
CA ARG A 315 14.30 1.63 -9.39
C ARG A 315 13.38 2.71 -8.79
N PHE A 316 13.64 3.98 -9.10
CA PHE A 316 12.80 5.10 -8.66
C PHE A 316 12.71 6.21 -9.72
N LEU A 317 11.59 6.93 -9.74
CA LEU A 317 11.32 8.01 -10.70
C LEU A 317 11.57 9.37 -10.08
N VAL A 318 12.21 10.26 -10.85
CA VAL A 318 12.36 11.68 -10.51
C VAL A 318 11.93 12.52 -11.70
N ASP A 319 10.94 13.39 -11.49
CA ASP A 319 10.47 14.32 -12.50
C ASP A 319 11.34 15.59 -12.51
N ASN A 320 12.15 15.73 -13.57
CA ASN A 320 12.94 16.93 -13.88
C ASN A 320 12.47 17.59 -15.18
N SER A 321 11.19 17.42 -15.56
CA SER A 321 10.61 18.07 -16.73
C SER A 321 10.53 19.60 -16.56
N GLU A 322 10.65 20.31 -17.68
CA GLU A 322 10.50 21.76 -17.71
C GLU A 322 9.04 22.13 -17.43
N LYS A 323 8.83 22.91 -16.36
CA LYS A 323 7.50 23.43 -16.02
C LYS A 323 7.28 24.78 -16.67
N GLU A 324 6.02 25.06 -17.01
CA GLU A 324 5.64 26.38 -17.48
C GLU A 324 5.92 27.44 -16.39
N PRO A 325 6.36 28.65 -16.79
CA PRO A 325 6.60 29.72 -15.84
C PRO A 325 5.29 30.12 -15.14
N LEU A 326 5.39 30.55 -13.89
CA LEU A 326 4.26 31.15 -13.19
C LEU A 326 4.02 32.54 -13.76
N ASP A 327 2.84 32.75 -14.34
CA ASP A 327 2.37 33.94 -15.00
C ASP A 327 1.80 34.95 -13.99
N ILE A 328 2.45 36.10 -13.94
CA ILE A 328 2.15 37.15 -12.98
C ILE A 328 1.74 38.42 -13.72
N LEU A 329 0.51 38.87 -13.47
CA LEU A 329 0.01 40.14 -13.98
C LEU A 329 0.39 41.28 -13.04
N TYR A 330 1.25 42.19 -13.49
CA TYR A 330 1.61 43.41 -12.76
C TYR A 330 0.98 44.64 -13.43
N ILE A 331 0.08 45.31 -12.70
CA ILE A 331 -0.48 46.61 -13.07
C ILE A 331 0.17 47.73 -12.25
N GLU A 332 0.70 48.74 -12.91
CA GLU A 332 1.36 49.88 -12.26
C GLU A 332 0.75 51.21 -12.73
N GLY A 333 0.27 52.03 -11.78
CA GLY A 333 -0.40 53.30 -12.07
C GLY A 333 0.54 54.44 -12.49
N HIS A 334 1.83 54.36 -12.16
CA HIS A 334 2.82 55.29 -12.71
C HIS A 334 4.27 54.78 -12.62
N PRO A 335 5.22 55.28 -13.41
CA PRO A 335 6.58 54.75 -13.44
C PRO A 335 7.34 54.97 -12.12
N ARG A 336 7.64 53.89 -11.39
CA ARG A 336 8.45 53.88 -10.16
C ARG A 336 9.74 53.07 -10.33
N ASN A 337 10.71 53.37 -9.47
CA ASN A 337 11.90 52.51 -9.34
C ASN A 337 11.50 51.10 -8.90
N GLU A 338 10.55 50.96 -7.98
CA GLU A 338 10.08 49.67 -7.47
C GLU A 338 9.74 48.70 -8.61
N TYR A 339 8.83 49.09 -9.52
CA TYR A 339 8.49 48.32 -10.72
C TYR A 339 9.72 47.87 -11.53
N LYS A 340 10.66 48.80 -11.78
CA LYS A 340 11.85 48.52 -12.58
C LYS A 340 12.72 47.43 -11.94
N PHE A 341 12.92 47.49 -10.62
CA PHE A 341 13.79 46.55 -9.92
C PHE A 341 13.10 45.22 -9.62
N ILE A 342 11.78 45.18 -9.43
CA ILE A 342 11.02 43.93 -9.39
C ILE A 342 11.13 43.22 -10.75
N ARG A 343 10.91 43.93 -11.85
CA ARG A 343 11.05 43.34 -13.19
C ARG A 343 12.46 42.81 -13.44
N ARG A 344 13.48 43.55 -13.03
CA ARG A 344 14.88 43.12 -13.15
C ARG A 344 15.20 41.90 -12.28
N ALA A 345 14.62 41.80 -11.09
CA ALA A 345 14.80 40.65 -10.22
C ALA A 345 14.31 39.34 -10.85
N VAL A 346 13.27 39.43 -11.68
CA VAL A 346 12.65 38.27 -12.35
C VAL A 346 13.27 37.99 -13.73
N GLU A 347 14.07 38.90 -14.29
CA GLU A 347 14.57 38.80 -15.68
C GLU A 347 15.42 37.55 -15.96
N ASP A 348 16.18 37.09 -14.96
CA ASP A 348 17.05 35.91 -15.06
C ASP A 348 16.40 34.63 -14.47
N ASP A 349 15.11 34.66 -14.13
CA ASP A 349 14.39 33.56 -13.49
C ASP A 349 13.38 32.91 -14.46
N PRO A 350 13.69 31.74 -15.06
CA PRO A 350 12.81 31.11 -16.04
C PRO A 350 11.51 30.57 -15.45
N SER A 351 11.42 30.43 -14.12
CA SER A 351 10.22 29.91 -13.46
C SER A 351 9.10 30.95 -13.28
N LEU A 352 9.34 32.20 -13.66
CA LEU A 352 8.43 33.32 -13.43
C LEU A 352 8.31 34.17 -14.70
N ARG A 353 7.08 34.39 -15.18
CA ARG A 353 6.80 35.36 -16.24
C ARG A 353 6.07 36.56 -15.66
N LEU A 354 6.64 37.76 -15.86
CA LEU A 354 6.03 39.00 -15.42
C LEU A 354 5.42 39.79 -16.59
N ALA A 355 4.12 39.60 -16.80
CA ALA A 355 3.30 40.38 -17.72
C ALA A 355 2.95 41.73 -17.09
N THR A 356 3.35 42.82 -17.72
CA THR A 356 3.24 44.15 -17.11
C THR A 356 2.38 45.11 -17.93
N TYR A 357 1.52 45.86 -17.24
CA TYR A 357 0.70 46.94 -17.78
C TYR A 357 1.00 48.24 -17.01
N LEU A 358 1.90 49.05 -17.55
CA LEU A 358 2.39 50.27 -16.91
C LEU A 358 1.76 51.52 -17.54
N GLN A 359 1.13 52.37 -16.73
CA GLN A 359 0.70 53.69 -17.17
C GLN A 359 1.90 54.66 -17.20
N THR A 360 2.19 55.23 -18.38
CA THR A 360 3.32 56.16 -18.62
C THR A 360 2.87 57.61 -18.84
N GLY A 361 1.56 57.82 -19.00
CA GLY A 361 0.93 59.13 -19.11
C GLY A 361 -0.59 59.01 -19.25
N PRO A 362 -1.32 60.12 -19.39
CA PRO A 362 -2.76 60.10 -19.63
C PRO A 362 -3.07 59.31 -20.89
N GLU A 363 -3.83 58.21 -20.75
CA GLU A 363 -4.18 57.26 -21.82
C GLU A 363 -2.98 56.59 -22.54
N LYS A 364 -1.78 56.60 -21.93
CA LYS A 364 -0.59 55.94 -22.50
C LYS A 364 -0.12 54.80 -21.61
N TYR A 365 -0.17 53.60 -22.17
CA TYR A 365 0.22 52.38 -21.48
C TYR A 365 1.38 51.68 -22.19
N TYR A 366 2.28 51.14 -21.40
CA TYR A 366 3.42 50.37 -21.85
C TYR A 366 3.27 48.93 -21.37
N ARG A 367 3.32 48.00 -22.33
CA ARG A 367 3.18 46.56 -22.11
C ARG A 367 4.53 45.89 -22.31
N GLN A 368 4.92 45.01 -21.37
CA GLN A 368 6.14 44.21 -21.48
C GLN A 368 5.93 42.83 -20.84
N GLY A 369 6.68 41.82 -21.28
CA GLY A 369 6.52 40.44 -20.79
C GLY A 369 5.26 39.74 -21.29
N ILE A 370 4.67 40.25 -22.40
CA ILE A 370 3.52 39.67 -23.08
C ILE A 370 3.97 38.56 -24.05
N GLU A 371 3.19 37.50 -24.14
CA GLU A 371 3.33 36.39 -25.08
C GLU A 371 2.84 36.76 -26.48
N SER A 372 1.74 37.51 -26.56
CA SER A 372 1.10 37.87 -27.83
C SER A 372 0.90 39.39 -27.97
N PRO A 373 0.95 39.96 -29.19
CA PRO A 373 0.68 41.38 -29.41
C PRO A 373 -0.72 41.85 -28.94
N THR A 374 -1.66 40.91 -28.83
CA THR A 374 -3.05 41.09 -28.41
C THR A 374 -3.25 41.08 -26.90
N GLU A 375 -2.35 40.45 -26.14
CA GLU A 375 -2.43 40.37 -24.68
C GLU A 375 -2.43 41.77 -24.05
N LEU A 376 -3.36 42.01 -23.13
CA LEU A 376 -3.59 43.30 -22.44
C LEU A 376 -3.81 44.49 -23.39
N SER A 377 -4.11 44.26 -24.67
CA SER A 377 -4.30 45.35 -25.64
C SER A 377 -5.54 46.20 -25.34
N SER A 378 -6.53 45.61 -24.68
CA SER A 378 -7.81 46.21 -24.26
C SER A 378 -7.78 46.82 -22.85
N GLY A 379 -6.65 46.70 -22.12
CA GLY A 379 -6.49 47.13 -20.73
C GLY A 379 -6.37 45.97 -19.76
N PHE A 380 -6.83 46.19 -18.52
CA PHE A 380 -7.05 45.13 -17.54
C PHE A 380 -8.07 44.11 -18.07
N PRO A 381 -7.92 42.80 -17.77
CA PRO A 381 -8.86 41.75 -18.18
C PRO A 381 -10.34 42.13 -17.99
N ARG A 382 -11.18 41.70 -18.93
CA ARG A 382 -12.63 42.02 -18.96
C ARG A 382 -13.52 40.83 -18.64
N SER A 383 -13.02 39.61 -18.73
CA SER A 383 -13.70 38.40 -18.30
C SER A 383 -12.86 37.63 -17.29
N ARG A 384 -13.51 36.73 -16.54
CA ARG A 384 -12.82 35.82 -15.60
C ARG A 384 -11.81 34.96 -16.36
N GLU A 385 -12.18 34.42 -17.52
CA GLU A 385 -11.28 33.57 -18.32
C GLU A 385 -9.95 34.28 -18.64
N GLU A 386 -9.99 35.58 -19.01
CA GLU A 386 -8.78 36.37 -19.28
C GLU A 386 -7.93 36.63 -18.03
N LEU A 387 -8.55 36.89 -16.87
CA LEU A 387 -7.81 37.12 -15.62
C LEU A 387 -7.26 35.81 -15.05
N TYR A 388 -7.98 34.72 -15.26
CA TYR A 388 -7.69 33.42 -14.67
C TYR A 388 -6.55 32.70 -15.40
N GLN A 389 -6.06 33.22 -16.52
CA GLN A 389 -4.81 32.80 -17.15
C GLN A 389 -3.56 33.13 -16.33
N TYR A 390 -3.65 34.03 -15.35
CA TYR A 390 -2.53 34.37 -14.47
C TYR A 390 -2.67 33.67 -13.11
N GLU A 391 -1.56 33.30 -12.48
CA GLU A 391 -1.54 32.71 -11.12
C GLU A 391 -1.53 33.79 -10.04
N SER A 392 -1.05 35.00 -10.35
CA SER A 392 -1.09 36.11 -9.41
C SER A 392 -1.23 37.50 -10.05
N LEU A 393 -1.78 38.41 -9.26
CA LEU A 393 -2.03 39.80 -9.60
C LEU A 393 -1.27 40.73 -8.64
N ILE A 394 -0.53 41.67 -9.20
CA ILE A 394 0.18 42.73 -8.48
C ILE A 394 -0.39 44.08 -8.88
N LEU A 395 -0.82 44.86 -7.90
CA LEU A 395 -1.27 46.24 -8.07
C LEU A 395 -0.29 47.19 -7.38
N GLY A 396 0.28 48.13 -8.16
CA GLY A 396 1.21 49.14 -7.68
C GLY A 396 0.73 50.56 -7.96
N ASP A 397 0.62 51.40 -6.91
CA ASP A 397 0.19 52.81 -6.96
C ASP A 397 -0.94 53.08 -7.98
N ILE A 398 -1.97 52.21 -7.97
CA ILE A 398 -3.11 52.29 -8.88
C ILE A 398 -4.30 52.94 -8.18
N GLU A 399 -5.05 53.77 -8.90
CA GLU A 399 -6.27 54.40 -8.40
C GLU A 399 -7.47 53.46 -8.57
N GLU A 400 -8.46 53.54 -7.68
CA GLU A 400 -9.71 52.75 -7.77
C GLU A 400 -10.43 53.00 -9.10
N SER A 401 -10.40 54.24 -9.58
CA SER A 401 -11.06 54.67 -10.83
C SER A 401 -10.55 53.99 -12.10
N PHE A 402 -9.41 53.28 -12.02
CA PHE A 402 -8.90 52.46 -13.12
C PHE A 402 -9.78 51.24 -13.39
N PHE A 403 -10.47 50.73 -12.37
CA PHE A 403 -11.31 49.54 -12.45
C PHE A 403 -12.80 49.91 -12.51
N ASN A 404 -13.59 49.05 -13.15
CA ASN A 404 -15.04 49.08 -12.99
C ASN A 404 -15.49 48.14 -11.85
N ALA A 405 -16.77 48.22 -11.46
CA ALA A 405 -17.31 47.42 -10.36
C ALA A 405 -17.18 45.90 -10.60
N ASP A 406 -17.39 45.44 -11.84
CA ASP A 406 -17.30 44.02 -12.20
C ASP A 406 -15.85 43.51 -12.11
N GLN A 407 -14.87 44.34 -12.48
CA GLN A 407 -13.44 44.03 -12.36
C GLN A 407 -12.98 43.96 -10.89
N LEU A 408 -13.51 44.83 -10.03
CA LEU A 408 -13.22 44.77 -8.60
C LEU A 408 -13.76 43.49 -7.96
N GLN A 409 -14.96 43.06 -8.35
CA GLN A 409 -15.52 41.77 -7.94
C GLN A 409 -14.69 40.60 -8.49
N MET A 410 -14.31 40.67 -9.76
CA MET A 410 -13.46 39.65 -10.41
C MET A 410 -12.12 39.46 -9.70
N ILE A 411 -11.51 40.53 -9.18
CA ILE A 411 -10.28 40.44 -8.39
C ILE A 411 -10.53 39.75 -7.04
N GLU A 412 -11.68 40.00 -6.40
CA GLU A 412 -12.06 39.27 -5.19
C GLU A 412 -12.22 37.78 -5.49
N ASP A 413 -13.01 37.42 -6.51
CA ASP A 413 -13.27 36.04 -6.92
C ASP A 413 -11.97 35.33 -7.33
N PHE A 414 -11.07 36.03 -8.04
CA PHE A 414 -9.74 35.52 -8.41
C PHE A 414 -8.94 35.04 -7.20
N VAL A 415 -9.01 35.76 -6.08
CA VAL A 415 -8.29 35.39 -4.86
C VAL A 415 -9.09 34.41 -4.01
N ALA A 416 -10.39 34.67 -3.83
CA ALA A 416 -11.23 33.92 -2.92
C ALA A 416 -11.60 32.54 -3.44
N GLU A 417 -12.01 32.45 -4.71
CA GLU A 417 -12.56 31.25 -5.31
C GLU A 417 -11.49 30.53 -6.12
N ARG A 418 -10.88 31.22 -7.09
CA ARG A 418 -9.82 30.64 -7.93
C ARG A 418 -8.53 30.36 -7.16
N GLY A 419 -8.30 31.00 -6.01
CA GLY A 419 -7.09 30.75 -5.22
C GLY A 419 -5.83 31.48 -5.72
N GLY A 420 -5.98 32.42 -6.65
CA GLY A 420 -4.89 33.24 -7.15
C GLY A 420 -4.24 34.09 -6.05
N GLY A 421 -2.99 34.48 -6.29
CA GLY A 421 -2.25 35.36 -5.39
C GLY A 421 -2.51 36.84 -5.68
N PHE A 422 -2.67 37.67 -4.66
CA PHE A 422 -2.84 39.12 -4.79
C PHE A 422 -1.80 39.89 -3.97
N LEU A 423 -1.12 40.85 -4.59
CA LEU A 423 -0.18 41.73 -3.91
C LEU A 423 -0.50 43.20 -4.21
N MET A 424 -0.67 43.98 -3.16
CA MET A 424 -0.77 45.44 -3.27
C MET A 424 0.52 46.08 -2.76
N SER A 425 1.16 46.90 -3.60
CA SER A 425 2.48 47.51 -3.33
C SER A 425 2.48 49.04 -3.40
N GLY A 426 2.95 49.65 -2.32
CA GLY A 426 3.12 51.09 -2.18
C GLY A 426 1.90 51.80 -1.59
N MET A 427 1.50 52.90 -2.24
CA MET A 427 0.35 53.70 -1.87
C MET A 427 -0.93 52.98 -2.26
N ILE A 428 -1.76 52.70 -1.26
CA ILE A 428 -3.10 52.15 -1.47
C ILE A 428 -4.07 53.31 -1.54
N ASP A 429 -4.82 53.41 -2.64
CA ASP A 429 -5.85 54.44 -2.80
C ASP A 429 -6.98 54.27 -1.76
N GLU A 430 -7.42 55.38 -1.18
CA GLU A 430 -8.53 55.41 -0.22
C GLU A 430 -9.86 55.05 -0.90
N GLY A 431 -9.96 55.20 -2.23
CA GLY A 431 -11.11 54.75 -3.01
C GLY A 431 -11.47 53.28 -2.79
N PHE A 432 -10.48 52.42 -2.47
CA PHE A 432 -10.72 51.00 -2.23
C PHE A 432 -11.45 50.69 -0.90
N ILE A 433 -11.61 51.65 0.03
CA ILE A 433 -12.23 51.41 1.35
C ILE A 433 -13.62 50.76 1.26
N SER A 434 -14.40 51.11 0.25
CA SER A 434 -15.78 50.62 0.06
C SER A 434 -15.90 49.61 -1.08
N THR A 435 -14.81 48.94 -1.45
CA THR A 435 -14.77 47.94 -2.53
C THR A 435 -14.32 46.57 -2.01
N PRO A 436 -14.59 45.49 -2.75
CA PRO A 436 -14.13 44.14 -2.39
C PRO A 436 -12.62 44.02 -2.11
N ILE A 437 -11.80 44.88 -2.72
CA ILE A 437 -10.34 44.91 -2.49
C ILE A 437 -10.00 45.18 -1.03
N ALA A 438 -10.79 45.99 -0.32
CA ALA A 438 -10.59 46.21 1.11
C ALA A 438 -10.74 44.92 1.92
N ASP A 439 -11.57 43.96 1.49
CA ASP A 439 -11.77 42.66 2.14
C ASP A 439 -10.62 41.68 1.82
N VAL A 440 -10.11 41.72 0.60
CA VAL A 440 -8.96 40.91 0.14
C VAL A 440 -7.65 41.30 0.84
N LEU A 441 -7.45 42.56 1.23
CA LEU A 441 -6.18 43.03 1.83
C LEU A 441 -5.97 42.56 3.28
N PRO A 442 -4.72 42.23 3.70
CA PRO A 442 -4.39 41.87 5.09
C PRO A 442 -4.50 43.01 6.10
N VAL A 443 -4.65 44.25 5.61
CA VAL A 443 -4.75 45.46 6.41
C VAL A 443 -6.12 46.11 6.18
N THR A 444 -6.67 46.75 7.21
CA THR A 444 -7.83 47.63 7.04
C THR A 444 -7.39 48.93 6.38
N LEU A 445 -8.22 49.52 5.54
CA LEU A 445 -7.97 50.85 4.97
C LEU A 445 -8.62 51.95 5.80
N ILE A 446 -8.02 53.14 5.80
CA ILE A 446 -8.53 54.31 6.51
C ILE A 446 -8.20 55.57 5.69
N GLU A 447 -9.10 56.54 5.70
CA GLU A 447 -8.82 57.83 5.07
C GLU A 447 -7.70 58.58 5.81
N GLU A 448 -6.80 59.21 5.07
CA GLU A 448 -5.70 60.04 5.58
C GLU A 448 -6.21 61.16 6.51
N SER A 449 -7.46 61.61 6.28
CA SER A 449 -8.16 62.61 7.07
C SER A 449 -8.32 62.21 8.55
N PHE A 450 -8.47 60.91 8.84
CA PHE A 450 -8.62 60.34 10.18
C PHE A 450 -7.29 59.98 10.85
N LEU A 451 -6.20 59.90 10.09
CA LEU A 451 -4.87 59.61 10.66
C LEU A 451 -4.36 60.78 11.52
N PRO A 452 -3.58 60.52 12.59
CA PRO A 452 -2.84 61.57 13.29
C PRO A 452 -1.92 62.34 12.35
N SER A 453 -1.75 63.66 12.56
CA SER A 453 -0.99 64.52 11.62
C SER A 453 0.45 64.08 11.35
N HIS A 454 1.09 63.37 12.28
CA HIS A 454 2.45 62.85 12.12
C HIS A 454 2.54 61.56 11.29
N LEU A 455 1.40 60.90 11.06
CA LEU A 455 1.26 59.69 10.24
C LEU A 455 0.67 59.99 8.85
N ARG A 456 0.43 61.26 8.53
CA ARG A 456 -0.08 61.68 7.22
C ARG A 456 1.06 61.89 6.23
N GLY A 457 0.76 61.63 4.96
CA GLY A 457 1.51 62.10 3.80
C GLY A 457 2.62 61.21 3.25
N GLY A 458 2.82 60.00 3.78
CA GLY A 458 3.65 58.97 3.13
C GLY A 458 5.03 59.49 2.70
N ILE A 459 5.39 59.28 1.42
CA ILE A 459 6.67 59.69 0.80
C ILE A 459 6.60 61.10 0.16
N ARG A 460 5.64 61.96 0.55
CA ARG A 460 5.56 63.33 0.01
C ARG A 460 6.78 64.17 0.45
N ARG A 461 7.24 65.11 -0.40
CA ARG A 461 8.34 66.03 -0.06
C ARG A 461 7.97 66.90 1.15
N GLY A 462 8.61 66.64 2.31
CA GLY A 462 8.37 67.37 3.56
C GLY A 462 9.15 66.80 4.75
N THR A 463 8.88 67.30 5.96
CA THR A 463 9.46 66.82 7.24
C THR A 463 8.53 65.84 7.97
N GLN A 464 7.82 64.99 7.22
CA GLN A 464 6.89 64.02 7.80
C GLN A 464 7.63 62.75 8.19
N ALA A 465 7.32 62.22 9.37
CA ALA A 465 7.99 61.04 9.91
C ALA A 465 7.79 59.79 9.02
N THR A 466 6.68 59.73 8.29
CA THR A 466 6.36 58.65 7.34
C THR A 466 7.20 58.67 6.07
N GLY A 467 8.00 59.71 5.82
CA GLY A 467 8.88 59.83 4.65
C GLY A 467 10.37 59.67 4.97
N GLU A 468 10.72 59.40 6.23
CA GLU A 468 12.10 59.26 6.70
C GLU A 468 12.70 57.90 6.33
N LEU A 469 14.03 57.81 6.47
CA LEU A 469 14.77 56.56 6.32
C LEU A 469 14.64 55.72 7.59
N PHE A 470 14.48 54.41 7.45
CA PHE A 470 14.41 53.49 8.57
C PHE A 470 14.94 52.10 8.19
N PHE A 471 15.47 51.37 9.17
CA PHE A 471 15.74 49.95 9.03
C PHE A 471 14.47 49.17 9.39
N PRO A 472 13.91 48.34 8.48
CA PRO A 472 12.76 47.52 8.81
C PRO A 472 13.11 46.53 9.92
N ARG A 473 12.13 46.22 10.77
CA ARG A 473 12.26 45.20 11.82
C ARG A 473 11.51 43.95 11.40
N LEU A 474 12.18 42.80 11.44
CA LEU A 474 11.53 41.50 11.32
C LEU A 474 10.70 41.24 12.59
N THR A 475 9.47 40.77 12.42
CA THR A 475 8.69 40.22 13.53
C THR A 475 9.17 38.79 13.83
N ASN A 476 8.75 38.20 14.96
CA ASN A 476 9.01 36.79 15.23
C ASN A 476 8.51 35.88 14.09
N ASN A 477 7.37 36.21 13.47
CA ASN A 477 6.86 35.44 12.33
C ASN A 477 7.69 35.67 11.06
N GLY A 478 8.27 36.86 10.88
CA GLY A 478 9.18 37.17 9.78
C GLY A 478 10.52 36.44 9.86
N GLU A 479 11.09 36.33 11.05
CA GLU A 479 12.38 35.65 11.30
C GLU A 479 12.37 34.18 10.89
N PHE A 480 11.26 33.47 11.15
CA PHE A 480 11.08 32.07 10.76
C PHE A 480 10.32 31.91 9.43
N SER A 481 10.01 33.00 8.72
CA SER A 481 9.26 32.91 7.47
C SER A 481 10.17 32.45 6.33
N PRO A 482 9.77 31.43 5.54
CA PRO A 482 10.47 31.09 4.30
C PRO A 482 10.53 32.27 3.31
N LEU A 483 9.57 33.20 3.36
CA LEU A 483 9.49 34.36 2.47
C LEU A 483 10.62 35.38 2.66
N LEU A 484 11.20 35.41 3.85
CA LEU A 484 12.25 36.35 4.26
C LEU A 484 13.59 35.64 4.43
N ARG A 485 13.72 34.39 3.98
CA ARG A 485 14.96 33.63 4.10
C ARG A 485 15.93 34.03 2.98
N LEU A 486 17.09 34.54 3.36
CA LEU A 486 18.19 34.94 2.46
C LEU A 486 19.31 33.89 2.41
N ALA A 487 19.45 33.06 3.45
CA ALA A 487 20.41 31.96 3.54
C ALA A 487 19.77 30.74 4.24
N ALA A 488 20.32 29.54 3.99
CA ALA A 488 19.82 28.30 4.59
C ALA A 488 20.13 28.22 6.10
N ASP A 489 21.29 28.74 6.51
CA ASP A 489 21.70 28.83 7.92
C ASP A 489 21.07 30.05 8.60
N ASP A 490 20.49 29.83 9.80
CA ASP A 490 19.78 30.87 10.52
C ASP A 490 20.71 32.01 10.99
N SER A 491 21.97 31.72 11.35
CA SER A 491 22.91 32.76 11.80
C SER A 491 23.39 33.63 10.64
N GLU A 492 23.62 33.03 9.48
CA GLU A 492 23.97 33.73 8.25
C GLU A 492 22.81 34.63 7.76
N ASN A 493 21.59 34.10 7.76
CA ASN A 493 20.38 34.86 7.41
C ASN A 493 20.24 36.14 8.24
N ASP A 494 20.46 36.01 9.55
CA ASP A 494 20.40 37.13 10.50
C ASP A 494 21.44 38.22 10.22
N ILE A 495 22.64 37.82 9.78
CA ILE A 495 23.71 38.74 9.40
C ILE A 495 23.33 39.49 8.13
N LEU A 496 22.82 38.81 7.11
CA LEU A 496 22.42 39.41 5.83
C LEU A 496 21.32 40.47 6.05
N TRP A 497 20.29 40.16 6.84
CA TRP A 497 19.22 41.12 7.16
C TRP A 497 19.72 42.38 7.85
N ARG A 498 20.73 42.26 8.73
CA ARG A 498 21.33 43.42 9.41
C ARG A 498 22.22 44.27 8.49
N GLN A 499 22.67 43.71 7.36
CA GLN A 499 23.47 44.43 6.36
C GLN A 499 22.61 45.21 5.36
N LEU A 500 21.33 44.89 5.21
CA LEU A 500 20.43 45.59 4.31
C LEU A 500 20.32 47.08 4.66
N THR A 501 20.35 47.93 3.62
CA THR A 501 20.22 49.37 3.79
C THR A 501 18.83 49.79 4.30
N GLU A 502 18.74 51.02 4.81
CA GLU A 502 17.49 51.68 5.16
C GLU A 502 16.53 51.77 3.98
N LEU A 503 15.25 51.46 4.24
CA LEU A 503 14.11 51.76 3.39
C LEU A 503 13.70 53.22 3.55
N GLN A 504 12.93 53.73 2.58
CA GLN A 504 12.41 55.09 2.62
C GLN A 504 10.89 55.10 2.62
N GLY A 505 10.36 55.63 3.71
CA GLY A 505 8.96 55.94 3.85
C GLY A 505 7.99 54.74 3.87
N VAL A 506 6.83 55.00 4.47
CA VAL A 506 5.76 54.03 4.69
C VAL A 506 4.42 54.70 4.44
N TYR A 507 3.54 54.00 3.73
CA TYR A 507 2.16 54.39 3.52
C TYR A 507 1.32 53.82 4.66
N VAL A 508 0.76 54.73 5.46
CA VAL A 508 -0.06 54.34 6.60
C VAL A 508 -1.43 53.95 6.09
N THR A 509 -1.72 52.65 6.15
CA THR A 509 -3.06 52.10 5.94
C THR A 509 -3.79 52.17 7.29
N GLY A 510 -4.37 51.07 7.77
CA GLY A 510 -5.03 50.99 9.07
C GLY A 510 -4.38 49.93 9.97
N ARG A 511 -5.22 49.13 10.65
CA ARG A 511 -4.78 48.03 11.51
C ARG A 511 -4.60 46.75 10.70
N ILE A 512 -3.85 45.81 11.27
CA ILE A 512 -3.83 44.44 10.77
C ILE A 512 -5.21 43.77 10.97
N LYS A 513 -5.62 42.91 10.04
CA LYS A 513 -6.81 42.07 10.23
C LYS A 513 -6.53 40.87 11.14
N PRO A 514 -7.55 40.31 11.85
CA PRO A 514 -7.36 39.19 12.77
C PRO A 514 -6.79 37.88 12.17
N GLY A 515 -6.79 37.73 10.84
CA GLY A 515 -6.20 36.56 10.13
C GLY A 515 -4.89 36.86 9.41
N ALA A 516 -4.36 38.08 9.52
CA ALA A 516 -3.16 38.49 8.82
C ALA A 516 -1.91 38.37 9.70
N THR A 517 -0.81 37.97 9.08
CA THR A 517 0.50 37.81 9.68
C THR A 517 1.41 38.94 9.21
N VAL A 518 1.96 39.71 10.15
CA VAL A 518 2.96 40.75 9.83
C VAL A 518 4.34 40.12 9.84
N LEU A 519 5.09 40.28 8.76
CA LEU A 519 6.43 39.75 8.59
C LEU A 519 7.51 40.82 8.81
N MET A 520 7.27 42.03 8.29
CA MET A 520 8.11 43.21 8.52
C MET A 520 7.27 44.35 9.07
N GLU A 521 7.84 45.11 10.00
CA GLU A 521 7.18 46.26 10.62
C GLU A 521 8.14 47.45 10.79
N HIS A 522 7.56 48.64 10.92
CA HIS A 522 8.31 49.85 11.16
C HIS A 522 8.80 49.88 12.62
N PRO A 523 10.09 50.17 12.91
CA PRO A 523 10.65 50.06 14.26
C PRO A 523 10.12 51.11 15.24
N LEU A 524 9.82 52.33 14.74
CA LEU A 524 9.48 53.49 15.58
C LEU A 524 8.00 53.93 15.51
N LEU A 525 7.44 54.02 14.30
CA LEU A 525 6.07 54.49 14.09
C LEU A 525 5.03 53.43 14.45
N GLN A 526 3.97 53.89 15.11
CA GLN A 526 2.88 53.04 15.58
C GLN A 526 1.54 53.74 15.35
N TYR A 527 0.51 52.95 15.07
CA TYR A 527 -0.88 53.38 15.00
C TYR A 527 -1.73 52.52 15.94
N GLN A 528 -2.49 53.16 16.83
CA GLN A 528 -3.32 52.49 17.84
C GLN A 528 -2.58 51.41 18.67
N ASN A 529 -1.37 51.72 19.14
CA ASN A 529 -0.47 50.83 19.90
C ASN A 529 0.05 49.60 19.13
N GLN A 530 -0.04 49.61 17.79
CA GLN A 530 0.53 48.60 16.92
C GLN A 530 1.61 49.24 16.04
N ALA A 531 2.77 48.60 15.88
CA ALA A 531 3.77 49.03 14.90
C ALA A 531 3.19 48.99 13.49
N LEU A 532 3.60 49.95 12.64
CA LEU A 532 3.08 49.99 11.27
C LEU A 532 3.57 48.76 10.49
N PRO A 533 2.67 47.94 9.91
CA PRO A 533 3.06 46.79 9.11
C PRO A 533 3.66 47.27 7.79
N LEU A 534 4.83 46.75 7.43
CA LEU A 534 5.50 47.00 6.16
C LEU A 534 5.18 45.91 5.15
N LEU A 535 5.31 44.65 5.58
CA LEU A 535 4.92 43.48 4.80
C LEU A 535 3.98 42.64 5.66
N ALA A 536 2.75 42.48 5.20
CA ALA A 536 1.75 41.64 5.83
C ALA A 536 1.19 40.65 4.82
N THR A 537 0.91 39.43 5.26
CA THR A 537 0.34 38.37 4.45
C THR A 537 -0.93 37.82 5.10
N GLN A 538 -1.87 37.33 4.31
CA GLN A 538 -3.02 36.58 4.79
C GLN A 538 -3.45 35.53 3.77
N ARG A 539 -4.17 34.52 4.25
CA ARG A 539 -5.02 33.69 3.39
C ARG A 539 -6.39 34.35 3.25
N PHE A 540 -6.94 34.32 2.04
CA PHE A 540 -8.27 34.86 1.76
C PHE A 540 -8.96 33.92 0.77
N GLY A 541 -10.05 33.28 1.20
CA GLY A 541 -10.61 32.12 0.51
C GLY A 541 -9.56 31.03 0.28
N SER A 542 -9.47 30.53 -0.95
CA SER A 542 -8.45 29.56 -1.38
C SER A 542 -7.07 30.20 -1.64
N GLY A 543 -7.01 31.53 -1.80
CA GLY A 543 -5.83 32.26 -2.27
C GLY A 543 -4.97 32.89 -1.19
N ARG A 544 -4.04 33.73 -1.64
CA ARG A 544 -3.06 34.44 -0.81
C ARG A 544 -3.12 35.93 -1.10
N SER A 545 -3.03 36.75 -0.06
CA SER A 545 -2.98 38.21 -0.20
C SER A 545 -1.82 38.81 0.57
N VAL A 546 -1.14 39.76 -0.04
CA VAL A 546 0.04 40.46 0.48
C VAL A 546 -0.17 41.96 0.37
N ALA A 547 0.17 42.68 1.44
CA ALA A 547 0.31 44.13 1.40
C ALA A 547 1.76 44.52 1.71
N LEU A 548 2.38 45.22 0.76
CA LEU A 548 3.68 45.88 0.93
C LEU A 548 3.44 47.39 0.99
N THR A 549 3.48 47.98 2.18
CA THR A 549 3.11 49.39 2.43
C THR A 549 4.29 50.36 2.25
N THR A 550 5.32 49.95 1.51
CA THR A 550 6.46 50.79 1.13
C THR A 550 6.75 50.57 -0.35
N ALA A 551 7.33 51.57 -1.01
CA ALA A 551 7.71 51.51 -2.42
C ALA A 551 9.22 51.77 -2.58
N SER A 552 10.00 51.20 -1.65
CA SER A 552 11.42 51.54 -1.49
C SER A 552 12.34 50.32 -1.36
N THR A 553 11.85 49.11 -1.61
CA THR A 553 12.69 47.90 -1.56
C THR A 553 13.75 47.92 -2.66
N TRP A 554 13.52 48.64 -3.76
CA TRP A 554 14.52 48.92 -4.79
C TRP A 554 15.85 49.48 -4.24
N ARG A 555 15.83 50.12 -3.06
CA ARG A 555 17.04 50.64 -2.41
C ARG A 555 17.99 49.53 -2.00
N TRP A 556 17.48 48.34 -1.67
CA TRP A 556 18.31 47.17 -1.38
C TRP A 556 19.13 46.76 -2.59
N GLN A 557 18.55 46.77 -3.79
CA GLN A 557 19.30 46.51 -5.01
C GLN A 557 20.30 47.64 -5.32
N MET A 558 19.87 48.90 -5.22
CA MET A 558 20.64 50.04 -5.72
C MET A 558 21.75 50.52 -4.78
N MET A 559 21.61 50.33 -3.47
CA MET A 559 22.55 50.84 -2.46
C MET A 559 23.48 49.77 -1.90
N MET A 560 23.20 48.48 -2.15
CA MET A 560 24.07 47.36 -1.79
C MET A 560 25.12 47.09 -2.89
N PRO A 561 26.16 46.28 -2.62
CA PRO A 561 27.11 45.85 -3.63
C PRO A 561 26.40 45.17 -4.81
N SER A 562 26.91 45.33 -6.04
CA SER A 562 26.27 44.77 -7.24
C SER A 562 26.22 43.24 -7.31
N ALA A 563 26.95 42.55 -6.42
CA ALA A 563 26.96 41.09 -6.30
C ALA A 563 25.97 40.58 -5.24
N ASP A 564 25.31 41.48 -4.50
CA ASP A 564 24.28 41.14 -3.52
C ASP A 564 22.97 40.87 -4.25
N GLU A 565 22.45 39.65 -4.13
CA GLU A 565 21.15 39.23 -4.70
C GLU A 565 20.03 39.18 -3.65
N SER A 566 20.19 39.80 -2.48
CA SER A 566 19.19 39.69 -1.41
C SER A 566 17.82 40.22 -1.84
N HIS A 567 17.80 41.29 -2.64
CA HIS A 567 16.56 41.85 -3.18
C HIS A 567 15.91 40.90 -4.20
N GLU A 568 16.71 40.36 -5.10
CA GLU A 568 16.30 39.40 -6.13
C GLU A 568 15.75 38.13 -5.50
N THR A 569 16.47 37.54 -4.55
CA THR A 569 16.07 36.37 -3.77
C THR A 569 14.76 36.62 -3.02
N LEU A 570 14.58 37.78 -2.39
CA LEU A 570 13.33 38.11 -1.69
C LEU A 570 12.14 38.20 -2.66
N TRP A 571 12.29 38.92 -3.78
CA TRP A 571 11.20 39.07 -4.73
C TRP A 571 10.86 37.78 -5.47
N ARG A 572 11.85 37.01 -5.93
CA ARG A 572 11.60 35.71 -6.58
C ARG A 572 10.84 34.76 -5.65
N GLN A 573 11.25 34.67 -4.38
CA GLN A 573 10.55 33.85 -3.39
C GLN A 573 9.13 34.35 -3.10
N LEU A 574 8.96 35.66 -2.93
CA LEU A 574 7.65 36.25 -2.67
C LEU A 574 6.68 36.00 -3.83
N LEU A 575 7.14 36.16 -5.07
CA LEU A 575 6.35 35.95 -6.28
C LEU A 575 5.98 34.49 -6.50
N ARG A 576 6.93 33.56 -6.34
CA ARG A 576 6.62 32.11 -6.36
C ARG A 576 5.61 31.76 -5.27
N TRP A 577 5.82 32.23 -4.05
CA TRP A 577 4.88 31.96 -2.96
C TRP A 577 3.50 32.58 -3.22
N LEU A 578 3.44 33.72 -3.92
CA LEU A 578 2.18 34.34 -4.29
C LEU A 578 1.41 33.48 -5.30
N ALA A 579 2.11 32.92 -6.29
CA ALA A 579 1.53 32.13 -7.39
C ALA A 579 1.24 30.65 -7.05
N VAL A 580 1.93 30.04 -6.08
CA VAL A 580 1.80 28.60 -5.70
C VAL A 580 0.47 28.22 -5.00
N SER A 581 -0.64 28.93 -5.22
CA SER A 581 -1.96 28.56 -4.68
C SER A 581 -3.12 28.61 -5.65
N ALA A 582 -2.88 28.94 -6.92
CA ALA A 582 -3.88 28.66 -7.94
C ALA A 582 -3.89 27.13 -8.18
N PRO A 583 -5.01 26.42 -7.92
CA PRO A 583 -5.17 25.05 -8.39
C PRO A 583 -5.09 25.04 -9.92
N GLU A 584 -4.43 24.02 -10.46
CA GLU A 584 -4.44 23.76 -11.89
C GLU A 584 -5.85 23.30 -12.31
N ARG A 585 -6.21 23.49 -13.59
CA ARG A 585 -7.54 23.07 -14.08
C ARG A 585 -7.75 21.56 -14.05
N VAL A 586 -6.66 20.82 -14.23
CA VAL A 586 -6.66 19.36 -14.25
C VAL A 586 -5.52 18.90 -13.38
N THR A 587 -5.82 18.28 -12.25
CA THR A 587 -4.81 17.63 -11.40
C THR A 587 -4.98 16.12 -11.48
N ILE A 588 -3.86 15.40 -11.48
CA ILE A 588 -3.83 13.94 -11.49
C ILE A 588 -3.11 13.51 -10.21
N ASP A 589 -3.80 12.72 -9.40
CA ASP A 589 -3.30 12.16 -8.17
C ASP A 589 -3.31 10.63 -8.23
N PHE A 590 -2.26 10.02 -7.69
CA PHE A 590 -2.10 8.58 -7.57
C PHE A 590 -2.26 8.16 -6.11
N ASP A 591 -2.83 6.98 -5.86
CA ASP A 591 -2.97 6.45 -4.49
C ASP A 591 -1.64 6.00 -3.87
N ARG A 592 -0.62 5.75 -4.71
CA ARG A 592 0.72 5.32 -4.28
C ARG A 592 1.82 6.06 -5.06
N GLU A 593 3.03 6.08 -4.50
CA GLU A 593 4.19 6.75 -5.11
C GLU A 593 4.90 5.88 -6.16
N PHE A 594 4.83 4.57 -6.01
CA PHE A 594 5.30 3.57 -6.95
C PHE A 594 4.37 2.34 -6.85
N TYR A 595 4.34 1.56 -7.92
CA TYR A 595 3.54 0.35 -8.00
C TYR A 595 4.47 -0.83 -8.27
N ASN A 596 4.10 -2.02 -7.81
CA ASN A 596 4.79 -3.23 -8.21
C ASN A 596 4.05 -3.88 -9.39
N VAL A 597 4.75 -4.70 -10.16
CA VAL A 597 4.11 -5.51 -11.19
C VAL A 597 2.96 -6.34 -10.58
N GLY A 598 1.77 -6.19 -11.17
CA GLY A 598 0.51 -6.79 -10.73
C GLY A 598 -0.32 -5.93 -9.77
N ASP A 599 0.16 -4.78 -9.32
CA ASP A 599 -0.64 -3.86 -8.49
C ASP A 599 -1.77 -3.20 -9.29
N GLU A 600 -2.86 -2.86 -8.58
CA GLU A 600 -3.92 -2.03 -9.13
C GLU A 600 -3.59 -0.56 -8.87
N VAL A 601 -3.52 0.22 -9.94
CA VAL A 601 -3.24 1.66 -9.90
C VAL A 601 -4.57 2.38 -9.79
N ASN A 602 -4.80 3.13 -8.71
CA ASN A 602 -5.99 3.97 -8.57
C ASN A 602 -5.62 5.42 -8.88
N ILE A 603 -6.26 5.97 -9.91
CA ILE A 603 -5.98 7.31 -10.41
C ILE A 603 -7.19 8.18 -10.17
N THR A 604 -6.94 9.34 -9.59
CA THR A 604 -7.95 10.38 -9.36
C THR A 604 -7.57 11.60 -10.18
N ALA A 605 -8.47 12.05 -11.05
CA ALA A 605 -8.35 13.31 -11.74
C ALA A 605 -9.37 14.31 -11.18
N THR A 606 -8.92 15.50 -10.79
CA THR A 606 -9.81 16.60 -10.43
C THR A 606 -9.84 17.59 -11.58
N VAL A 607 -11.03 17.90 -12.07
CA VAL A 607 -11.25 18.77 -13.23
C VAL A 607 -12.09 19.98 -12.85
N LEU A 608 -11.60 21.13 -13.25
CA LEU A 608 -12.25 22.43 -13.09
C LEU A 608 -12.55 23.04 -14.47
N ASP A 609 -13.68 23.74 -14.59
CA ASP A 609 -14.09 24.43 -15.81
C ASP A 609 -13.24 25.69 -16.09
N MET A 610 -13.68 26.58 -16.99
CA MET A 610 -12.93 27.82 -17.29
C MET A 610 -13.06 28.86 -16.17
N GLU A 611 -14.09 28.73 -15.34
CA GLU A 611 -14.39 29.52 -14.16
C GLU A 611 -13.74 28.95 -12.88
N TYR A 612 -13.06 27.80 -12.98
CA TYR A 612 -12.46 27.04 -11.89
C TYR A 612 -13.48 26.48 -10.89
N GLU A 613 -14.71 26.26 -11.34
CA GLU A 613 -15.70 25.47 -10.61
C GLU A 613 -15.56 23.98 -10.99
N PRO A 614 -15.92 23.04 -10.08
CA PRO A 614 -15.89 21.61 -10.39
C PRO A 614 -16.75 21.27 -11.62
N ASP A 615 -16.11 20.69 -12.66
CA ASP A 615 -16.81 20.30 -13.89
C ASP A 615 -17.31 18.85 -13.76
N ASN A 616 -18.60 18.69 -13.44
CA ASN A 616 -19.26 17.38 -13.31
C ASN A 616 -19.73 16.79 -14.66
N ASP A 617 -19.72 17.58 -15.74
CA ASP A 617 -20.21 17.18 -17.06
C ASP A 617 -19.07 16.90 -18.06
N ALA A 618 -17.82 16.91 -17.60
CA ALA A 618 -16.65 16.60 -18.41
C ALA A 618 -16.60 15.13 -18.82
N THR A 619 -16.14 14.87 -20.06
CA THR A 619 -15.83 13.51 -20.53
C THR A 619 -14.32 13.34 -20.55
N LEU A 620 -13.80 12.46 -19.68
CA LEU A 620 -12.37 12.22 -19.55
C LEU A 620 -11.97 10.91 -20.21
N TRP A 621 -10.96 11.01 -21.07
CA TRP A 621 -10.24 9.85 -21.58
C TRP A 621 -8.82 9.86 -21.04
N MET A 622 -8.45 8.77 -20.42
CA MET A 622 -7.10 8.52 -19.93
C MET A 622 -6.40 7.63 -20.94
N GLN A 623 -5.35 8.15 -21.55
CA GLN A 623 -4.44 7.41 -22.41
C GLN A 623 -3.23 7.01 -21.58
N THR A 624 -3.00 5.71 -21.43
CA THR A 624 -1.83 5.14 -20.76
C THR A 624 -0.86 4.59 -21.81
N ASN A 625 0.38 5.03 -21.78
CA ASN A 625 1.47 4.45 -22.55
C ASN A 625 2.30 3.57 -21.64
N ASN A 626 2.34 2.28 -21.94
CA ASN A 626 3.16 1.35 -21.18
C ASN A 626 4.65 1.45 -21.61
N PRO A 627 5.57 0.83 -20.86
CA PRO A 627 7.01 0.82 -21.20
C PRO A 627 7.36 0.19 -22.56
N LEU A 628 6.42 -0.55 -23.17
CA LEU A 628 6.56 -1.18 -24.49
C LEU A 628 5.98 -0.32 -25.63
N ASP A 629 5.70 0.96 -25.35
CA ASP A 629 5.05 1.91 -26.26
C ASP A 629 3.66 1.46 -26.75
N ILE A 630 2.97 0.63 -25.97
CA ILE A 630 1.60 0.22 -26.21
C ILE A 630 0.68 1.21 -25.51
N VAL A 631 -0.10 1.90 -26.33
CA VAL A 631 -1.10 2.86 -25.89
C VAL A 631 -2.43 2.18 -25.62
N THR A 632 -3.00 2.43 -24.44
CA THR A 632 -4.33 1.98 -24.03
C THR A 632 -5.19 3.17 -23.61
N ASP A 633 -6.38 3.29 -24.19
CA ASP A 633 -7.35 4.32 -23.81
C ASP A 633 -8.39 3.74 -22.87
N SER A 634 -8.61 4.40 -21.74
CA SER A 634 -9.63 4.03 -20.75
C SER A 634 -10.46 5.26 -20.36
N PRO A 635 -11.79 5.15 -20.28
CA PRO A 635 -12.61 6.23 -19.78
C PRO A 635 -12.41 6.39 -18.26
N MET A 636 -12.46 7.63 -17.76
CA MET A 636 -12.56 7.88 -16.32
C MET A 636 -14.02 8.07 -15.92
N GLU A 637 -14.42 7.51 -14.78
CA GLU A 637 -15.79 7.60 -14.27
C GLU A 637 -15.91 8.72 -13.24
N TRP A 638 -16.98 9.52 -13.33
CA TRP A 638 -17.27 10.58 -12.35
C TRP A 638 -17.61 10.00 -10.98
N ASP A 639 -17.01 10.54 -9.92
CA ASP A 639 -17.36 10.22 -8.55
C ASP A 639 -18.61 10.98 -8.11
N ILE A 640 -19.67 10.24 -7.78
CA ILE A 640 -20.96 10.82 -7.37
C ILE A 640 -20.85 11.51 -5.99
N GLU A 641 -19.84 11.17 -5.19
CA GLU A 641 -19.63 11.72 -3.84
C GLU A 641 -18.83 13.03 -3.83
N GLU A 642 -17.99 13.28 -4.84
CA GLU A 642 -17.08 14.42 -4.92
C GLU A 642 -17.23 15.18 -6.24
N ASP A 643 -17.64 16.45 -6.17
CA ASP A 643 -17.81 17.31 -7.36
C ASP A 643 -16.46 17.53 -8.08
N GLY A 644 -16.45 17.39 -9.42
CA GLY A 644 -15.31 17.58 -10.30
C GLY A 644 -14.27 16.47 -10.24
N VAL A 645 -14.55 15.35 -9.55
CA VAL A 645 -13.61 14.24 -9.37
C VAL A 645 -13.96 13.07 -10.27
N TYR A 646 -12.96 12.53 -10.97
CA TYR A 646 -13.06 11.37 -11.84
C TYR A 646 -12.05 10.32 -11.42
N ARG A 647 -12.44 9.05 -11.47
CA ARG A 647 -11.58 7.93 -11.08
C ARG A 647 -11.45 6.90 -12.19
N ALA A 648 -10.28 6.29 -12.27
CA ALA A 648 -10.03 5.11 -13.07
C ALA A 648 -9.10 4.17 -12.30
N SER A 649 -9.25 2.87 -12.53
CA SER A 649 -8.30 1.87 -12.05
C SER A 649 -7.95 0.87 -13.15
N PHE A 650 -6.70 0.42 -13.13
CA PHE A 650 -6.22 -0.68 -13.98
C PHE A 650 -5.05 -1.40 -13.31
N VAL A 651 -4.77 -2.62 -13.77
CA VAL A 651 -3.66 -3.43 -13.27
C VAL A 651 -2.44 -3.24 -14.16
N VAL A 652 -1.27 -3.02 -13.56
CA VAL A 652 0.00 -2.91 -14.29
C VAL A 652 0.65 -4.28 -14.43
N GLU A 653 1.01 -4.65 -15.66
CA GLU A 653 1.57 -5.98 -15.97
C GLU A 653 3.07 -5.94 -16.33
N GLU A 654 3.58 -4.79 -16.75
CA GLU A 654 4.96 -4.62 -17.23
C GLU A 654 5.75 -3.71 -16.28
N GLU A 655 7.04 -3.96 -16.16
CA GLU A 655 7.94 -3.08 -15.41
C GLU A 655 8.39 -1.87 -16.25
N GLY A 656 8.56 -0.71 -15.62
CA GLY A 656 9.07 0.51 -16.24
C GLY A 656 8.23 1.76 -15.98
N VAL A 657 8.46 2.80 -16.77
CA VAL A 657 7.72 4.07 -16.69
C VAL A 657 6.41 3.96 -17.47
N TYR A 658 5.32 4.30 -16.80
CA TYR A 658 4.04 4.53 -17.45
C TYR A 658 3.82 6.02 -17.60
N ASP A 659 3.64 6.45 -18.85
CA ASP A 659 3.21 7.82 -19.15
C ASP A 659 1.70 7.86 -19.28
N LEU A 660 1.09 8.82 -18.61
CA LEU A 660 -0.35 8.98 -18.56
C LEU A 660 -0.71 10.36 -19.09
N LEU A 661 -1.66 10.39 -20.02
CA LEU A 661 -2.24 11.60 -20.58
C LEU A 661 -3.74 11.58 -20.30
N VAL A 662 -4.23 12.52 -19.50
CA VAL A 662 -5.67 12.76 -19.34
C VAL A 662 -6.06 13.86 -20.32
N ASP A 663 -6.95 13.53 -21.24
CA ASP A 663 -7.59 14.48 -22.16
C ASP A 663 -9.02 14.76 -21.68
N VAL A 664 -9.30 16.03 -21.40
CA VAL A 664 -10.60 16.53 -20.99
C VAL A 664 -11.35 17.03 -22.22
N ALA A 665 -12.18 16.16 -22.79
CA ALA A 665 -13.14 16.53 -23.82
C ALA A 665 -14.36 17.20 -23.17
N SER A 666 -14.29 18.52 -22.96
CA SER A 666 -15.47 19.28 -22.54
C SER A 666 -16.52 19.31 -23.65
N ALA A 667 -17.80 19.13 -23.30
CA ALA A 667 -18.92 19.31 -24.22
C ALA A 667 -19.08 20.77 -24.69
N ALA A 668 -18.36 21.73 -24.07
CA ALA A 668 -18.41 23.15 -24.36
C ALA A 668 -17.13 23.66 -25.06
N GLY A 669 -17.01 23.39 -26.36
CA GLY A 669 -16.31 24.28 -27.32
C GLY A 669 -14.78 24.22 -27.37
N GLU A 670 -14.27 23.91 -28.56
CA GLU A 670 -12.87 23.99 -29.01
C GLU A 670 -12.19 25.32 -28.63
N GLY A 671 -10.99 25.28 -28.03
CA GLY A 671 -10.18 26.50 -28.00
C GLY A 671 -8.97 26.67 -27.07
N ALA A 672 -8.31 25.63 -26.54
CA ALA A 672 -6.94 25.77 -26.03
C ALA A 672 -6.26 24.40 -25.92
N SER A 673 -5.57 23.98 -26.97
CA SER A 673 -4.91 22.67 -27.13
C SER A 673 -3.73 22.40 -26.18
N GLY A 674 -3.64 23.10 -25.05
CA GLY A 674 -2.64 22.88 -24.01
C GLY A 674 -3.20 22.88 -22.57
N ALA A 675 -4.42 23.37 -22.35
CA ALA A 675 -5.03 23.48 -21.02
C ALA A 675 -6.10 22.40 -20.70
N SER A 676 -6.34 21.49 -21.65
CA SER A 676 -7.26 20.34 -21.52
C SER A 676 -6.54 19.01 -21.39
N GLU A 677 -5.22 19.00 -21.57
CA GLU A 677 -4.39 17.80 -21.50
C GLU A 677 -3.46 17.91 -20.29
N LYS A 678 -3.47 16.90 -19.42
CA LYS A 678 -2.50 16.81 -18.32
C LYS A 678 -1.71 15.51 -18.43
N ARG A 679 -0.38 15.66 -18.36
CA ARG A 679 0.54 14.53 -18.31
C ARG A 679 0.96 14.24 -16.88
N ALA A 680 1.06 12.96 -16.56
CA ALA A 680 1.64 12.46 -15.33
C ALA A 680 2.40 11.17 -15.66
N ALA A 681 3.41 10.85 -14.87
CA ALA A 681 4.16 9.60 -15.01
C ALA A 681 4.32 8.92 -13.66
N PHE A 682 4.36 7.60 -13.67
CA PHE A 682 4.64 6.79 -12.49
C PHE A 682 5.51 5.59 -12.88
N VAL A 683 6.21 5.02 -11.90
CA VAL A 683 7.10 3.88 -12.11
C VAL A 683 6.47 2.62 -11.55
N VAL A 684 6.58 1.55 -12.33
CA VAL A 684 6.27 0.18 -11.93
C VAL A 684 7.58 -0.57 -11.76
N THR A 685 7.82 -1.09 -10.57
CA THR A 685 9.03 -1.85 -10.23
C THR A 685 8.72 -3.34 -10.08
N PRO A 686 9.71 -4.23 -10.24
CA PRO A 686 9.56 -5.59 -9.75
C PRO A 686 9.30 -5.58 -8.24
N SER A 687 8.49 -6.52 -7.76
CA SER A 687 8.21 -6.66 -6.33
C SER A 687 9.44 -7.25 -5.63
N LEU A 688 10.12 -6.46 -4.79
CA LEU A 688 11.20 -6.98 -3.93
C LEU A 688 10.68 -7.68 -2.67
N ARG A 689 9.36 -7.77 -2.49
CA ARG A 689 8.75 -8.28 -1.26
C ARG A 689 9.10 -9.74 -0.99
N GLU A 690 9.16 -10.54 -2.05
CA GLU A 690 9.52 -11.96 -1.98
C GLU A 690 11.02 -12.18 -1.71
N TYR A 691 11.87 -11.19 -2.03
CA TYR A 691 13.33 -11.29 -1.86
C TYR A 691 13.81 -10.72 -0.51
N ASN A 692 13.21 -9.63 -0.02
CA ASN A 692 13.63 -8.97 1.22
C ASN A 692 13.36 -9.78 2.50
N ASN A 693 12.37 -10.67 2.48
CA ASN A 693 12.04 -11.59 3.59
C ASN A 693 12.05 -13.04 3.13
N ALA A 694 13.00 -13.40 2.26
CA ALA A 694 13.04 -14.73 1.64
C ALA A 694 13.30 -15.90 2.60
N ALA A 695 13.64 -15.68 3.88
CA ALA A 695 13.88 -16.77 4.81
C ALA A 695 12.60 -17.58 5.08
N MET A 696 12.71 -18.91 5.09
CA MET A 696 11.57 -19.81 5.32
C MET A 696 10.98 -19.59 6.73
N ASP A 697 9.68 -19.25 6.84
CA ASP A 697 8.98 -19.16 8.13
C ASP A 697 8.36 -20.51 8.52
N GLY A 698 9.23 -21.42 8.98
CA GLY A 698 8.80 -22.69 9.57
C GLY A 698 7.88 -22.53 10.79
N GLY A 699 7.98 -21.40 11.49
CA GLY A 699 7.14 -21.09 12.66
C GLY A 699 5.69 -20.79 12.29
N LEU A 700 5.44 -20.07 11.20
CA LEU A 700 4.09 -19.88 10.66
C LEU A 700 3.51 -21.21 10.17
N LEU A 701 4.27 -21.98 9.38
CA LEU A 701 3.82 -23.26 8.84
C LEU A 701 3.48 -24.29 9.91
N ALA A 702 4.28 -24.36 10.98
CA ALA A 702 3.98 -25.21 12.13
C ALA A 702 2.68 -24.80 12.83
N ARG A 703 2.44 -23.50 12.98
CA ARG A 703 1.21 -22.97 13.59
C ARG A 703 -0.03 -23.23 12.73
N ILE A 704 0.07 -23.14 11.41
CA ILE A 704 -1.03 -23.48 10.48
C ILE A 704 -1.38 -24.98 10.59
N ALA A 705 -0.35 -25.85 10.61
CA ALA A 705 -0.54 -27.27 10.79
C ALA A 705 -1.18 -27.60 12.16
N GLU A 706 -0.66 -27.04 13.24
CA GLU A 706 -1.20 -27.25 14.59
C GLU A 706 -2.66 -26.76 14.71
N ALA A 707 -2.97 -25.58 14.16
CA ALA A 707 -4.30 -24.99 14.22
C ALA A 707 -5.38 -25.81 13.48
N SER A 708 -5.00 -26.54 12.44
CA SER A 708 -5.89 -27.41 11.66
C SER A 708 -5.91 -28.86 12.15
N GLY A 709 -4.99 -29.26 13.03
CA GLY A 709 -4.80 -30.63 13.46
C GLY A 709 -3.95 -31.49 12.51
N GLY A 710 -3.22 -30.86 11.58
CA GLY A 710 -2.22 -31.50 10.72
C GLY A 710 -0.83 -31.57 11.35
N THR A 711 0.21 -31.75 10.51
CA THR A 711 1.61 -31.84 10.94
C THR A 711 2.52 -31.08 9.98
N TYR A 712 3.56 -30.45 10.52
CA TYR A 712 4.59 -29.75 9.75
C TYR A 712 5.74 -30.69 9.39
N PHE A 713 6.21 -30.58 8.15
CA PHE A 713 7.35 -31.31 7.61
C PHE A 713 8.35 -30.32 7.00
N ASN A 714 9.63 -30.67 7.06
CA ASN A 714 10.64 -30.06 6.21
C ASN A 714 10.70 -30.84 4.89
N VAL A 715 11.09 -30.20 3.78
CA VAL A 715 11.25 -30.86 2.47
C VAL A 715 12.15 -32.10 2.53
N ASP A 716 13.18 -32.12 3.38
CA ASP A 716 14.05 -33.28 3.57
C ASP A 716 13.35 -34.49 4.26
N GLY A 717 12.22 -34.24 4.94
CA GLY A 717 11.44 -35.24 5.66
C GLY A 717 10.12 -35.60 4.98
N ILE A 718 9.95 -35.26 3.71
CA ILE A 718 8.68 -35.38 2.99
C ILE A 718 8.21 -36.83 2.82
N ASP A 719 9.11 -37.81 2.87
CA ASP A 719 8.76 -39.25 2.79
C ASP A 719 7.77 -39.69 3.88
N ALA A 720 7.83 -39.07 5.07
CA ALA A 720 6.92 -39.38 6.18
C ALA A 720 5.51 -38.78 6.01
N LEU A 721 5.31 -37.91 5.01
CA LEU A 721 4.03 -37.25 4.73
C LEU A 721 2.98 -38.28 4.30
N ALA A 722 3.31 -39.17 3.37
CA ALA A 722 2.36 -40.15 2.82
C ALA A 722 1.79 -41.06 3.93
N ASP A 723 2.67 -41.60 4.78
CA ASP A 723 2.28 -42.41 5.94
C ASP A 723 1.37 -41.61 6.90
N THR A 724 1.75 -40.37 7.23
CA THR A 724 1.00 -39.57 8.21
C THR A 724 -0.40 -39.20 7.70
N VAL A 725 -0.54 -38.88 6.42
CA VAL A 725 -1.82 -38.56 5.78
C VAL A 725 -2.75 -39.78 5.79
N GLU A 726 -2.23 -41.00 5.58
CA GLU A 726 -3.02 -42.24 5.58
C GLU A 726 -3.60 -42.58 6.97
N PHE A 727 -2.87 -42.29 8.05
CA PHE A 727 -3.27 -42.66 9.43
C PHE A 727 -4.01 -41.55 10.21
N THR A 728 -4.22 -40.37 9.62
CA THR A 728 -4.90 -39.26 10.33
C THR A 728 -6.42 -39.45 10.32
N PRO A 729 -7.09 -39.53 11.49
CA PRO A 729 -8.54 -39.65 11.56
C PRO A 729 -9.22 -38.39 11.02
N ASN A 730 -10.03 -38.54 9.97
CA ASN A 730 -10.81 -37.44 9.39
C ASN A 730 -12.31 -37.66 9.61
N ALA A 731 -13.12 -36.62 9.35
CA ALA A 731 -14.58 -36.64 9.51
C ALA A 731 -15.30 -37.71 8.66
N PHE A 732 -14.59 -38.38 7.75
CA PHE A 732 -15.12 -39.37 6.81
C PHE A 732 -14.58 -40.79 7.05
N SER A 733 -13.87 -41.03 8.16
CA SER A 733 -13.53 -42.40 8.57
C SER A 733 -14.80 -43.23 8.80
N GLN A 734 -14.90 -44.40 8.16
CA GLN A 734 -16.07 -45.25 8.30
C GLN A 734 -15.82 -46.27 9.41
N GLU A 735 -16.76 -46.37 10.34
CA GLU A 735 -16.74 -47.40 11.35
C GLU A 735 -17.10 -48.75 10.71
N VAL A 736 -16.13 -49.66 10.61
CA VAL A 736 -16.34 -51.01 10.07
C VAL A 736 -16.60 -51.96 11.23
N GLN A 737 -17.75 -52.63 11.18
CA GLN A 737 -18.16 -53.63 12.18
C GLN A 737 -17.98 -55.04 11.62
N ILE A 738 -17.22 -55.87 12.33
CA ILE A 738 -17.02 -57.28 12.00
C ILE A 738 -17.88 -58.14 12.93
N ASP A 739 -18.82 -58.90 12.35
CA ASP A 739 -19.71 -59.80 13.07
C ASP A 739 -18.98 -61.05 13.58
N LEU A 740 -18.87 -61.24 14.90
CA LEU A 740 -18.23 -62.42 15.51
C LEU A 740 -19.12 -63.66 15.48
N TRP A 741 -20.44 -63.49 15.32
CA TRP A 741 -21.40 -64.60 15.37
C TRP A 741 -21.47 -65.40 14.05
N ASP A 742 -21.12 -64.79 12.91
CA ASP A 742 -21.23 -65.40 11.58
C ASP A 742 -19.96 -66.16 11.17
N GLN A 743 -19.45 -66.98 12.08
CA GLN A 743 -18.23 -67.76 11.85
C GLN A 743 -18.55 -69.25 11.66
N PRO A 744 -18.08 -69.90 10.58
CA PRO A 744 -18.41 -71.31 10.28
C PRO A 744 -18.05 -72.29 11.41
N TRP A 745 -17.00 -72.00 12.17
CA TRP A 745 -16.55 -72.83 13.30
C TRP A 745 -17.49 -72.75 14.51
N LEU A 746 -18.15 -71.60 14.76
CA LEU A 746 -19.15 -71.47 15.83
C LEU A 746 -20.38 -72.33 15.52
N LEU A 747 -20.82 -72.36 14.27
CA LEU A 747 -21.92 -73.21 13.82
C LEU A 747 -21.56 -74.70 13.99
N ALA A 748 -20.36 -75.11 13.57
CA ALA A 748 -19.88 -76.48 13.74
C ALA A 748 -19.82 -76.88 15.23
N LEU A 749 -19.35 -75.98 16.09
CA LEU A 749 -19.31 -76.17 17.54
C LEU A 749 -20.74 -76.36 18.10
N LEU A 750 -21.68 -75.51 17.73
CA LEU A 750 -23.07 -75.57 18.19
C LEU A 750 -23.76 -76.88 17.77
N ILE A 751 -23.58 -77.31 16.52
CA ILE A 751 -24.08 -78.60 16.02
C ILE A 751 -23.46 -79.75 16.81
N SER A 752 -22.13 -79.73 17.02
CA SER A 752 -21.43 -80.79 17.75
C SER A 752 -21.94 -80.93 19.19
N LEU A 753 -22.17 -79.82 19.90
CA LEU A 753 -22.68 -79.81 21.27
C LEU A 753 -24.13 -80.32 21.33
N LEU A 754 -24.98 -79.94 20.36
CA LEU A 754 -26.36 -80.46 20.24
C LEU A 754 -26.38 -81.97 19.96
N CYS A 755 -25.54 -82.45 19.04
CA CYS A 755 -25.40 -83.88 18.77
C CYS A 755 -24.91 -84.63 20.00
N LEU A 756 -23.93 -84.07 20.72
CA LEU A 756 -23.37 -84.69 21.93
C LEU A 756 -24.40 -84.71 23.07
N ASP A 757 -25.23 -83.66 23.20
CA ASP A 757 -26.33 -83.58 24.17
C ASP A 757 -27.40 -84.63 23.88
N TRP A 758 -27.77 -84.78 22.60
CA TRP A 758 -28.71 -85.78 22.17
C TRP A 758 -28.19 -87.21 22.39
N VAL A 759 -26.95 -87.50 21.99
CA VAL A 759 -26.33 -88.82 22.19
C VAL A 759 -26.20 -89.16 23.69
N ALA A 760 -25.74 -88.21 24.51
CA ALA A 760 -25.61 -88.39 25.96
C ALA A 760 -26.95 -88.69 26.63
N ARG A 761 -28.02 -87.99 26.24
CA ARG A 761 -29.39 -88.25 26.73
C ARG A 761 -29.92 -89.61 26.27
N ARG A 762 -29.67 -89.99 25.01
CA ARG A 762 -30.10 -91.28 24.45
C ARG A 762 -29.42 -92.46 25.13
N LEU A 763 -28.11 -92.38 25.38
CA LEU A 763 -27.35 -93.41 26.10
C LEU A 763 -27.83 -93.63 27.54
N LYS A 764 -28.44 -92.62 28.17
CA LYS A 764 -29.01 -92.71 29.52
C LYS A 764 -30.53 -92.90 29.54
N GLY A 765 -31.17 -93.00 28.36
CA GLY A 765 -32.62 -93.21 28.22
C GLY A 765 -33.46 -92.04 28.75
N LEU A 766 -32.98 -90.82 28.55
CA LEU A 766 -33.65 -89.55 28.88
C LEU A 766 -34.37 -88.92 27.66
N SER A 767 -34.21 -89.51 26.47
CA SER A 767 -34.78 -89.08 25.19
C SER A 767 -35.99 -89.90 24.79
#